data_AF-A0A6P7K2H5-F1
#
_entry.id   AF-A0A6P7K2H5-F1
#
_cell.length_a   1.000
_cell.length_b   1.000
_cell.length_c   1.000
_cell.angle_alpha   90.00
_cell.angle_beta   90.00
_cell.angle_gamma   90.00
#
_symmetry.space_group_name_H-M   'P 1'
#
loop_
_entity.id
_entity.type
_entity.pdbx_description
1 polymer ?
#
loop_
_entity_poly.entity_id
_entity_poly.type
_entity_poly.pdbx_seq_one_letter_code
_entity_poly.pdbx_strand_id
1 'polypeptide(L)'
;MDTAEEADICRVCRSEGTQDKPLYHPCVCTGSIKFIHQECLLQWLKHSRKEYCELCKHRFAFTPIYSPDMPSRLPVQDIFAGLVTSIGTAIRYWFHYTLVAFAWLGVVPLTACRIYKCLFTGSVSSLLTLPLDMLSTQNLLADCLQGCFVVTCTLCAFISLVWLREQIVHGGAPQWLEQNQPPLVPNPPNGPAPANEGAGGNAAVNGQAAGDAAAAQDPADPLPDGMAPANPNEAGNQGDQAELDEDEDDDDGEEDEEEDDEDEEGREEDAADANNGGQEDLNWNALEWDRAAEELTWERMLGLDGSLVFLEHVFWVVSLNTLFILVFAFCPYHIGHFSVVGLGFEDYIKASHFDGLVTTILGYVLLAGALIVCHALASLVKFQRSRRLLGVCYIVVKVSLLVVMEIGLFPLICGWWLDICSLEMFDATLKDREQSFDSAPGTTMFLHWLVGMVYVFYFASFILLLREVLRPGVLWFLRNLNDPDFNPVQEMIHLPIYRHLRRFILSVVVFGSIVLLMLWLPIRIIKLLFPTFLPYNVMLYSDAPVSELSLELLLLQVVLPALLEQGHTRQWLKRLVHAWTFTAGYVLDLHSYLLGDHEDEDNQPNNPPGRHNNNNRIPGLGEGLHAAHQAILQQGGPVGFQPYHRPINFPLKIILLVVFMCVTLFLASLICLTLPVYAGRWLMSFWMGSAMVHELYTAASGLYVCWLSIRAATVLLSWMPQGRTVIMLKVHEWTLMILKTIVVAMLLAGVIPLLLGLLFELVIVAPLRVPLDQTPLFYPWQDWALGVLHAKIIAAITLMGPQWWLKTVIEQVYANGIRNIDLYFIVRRLAAPVICVLLLSLCLPYTISKGITPLLGVQPDMQTLVERRIYPFLLMVVILLAILSFQIRQFKRLYEHIKNDKYLVGQRLVNYERKTGRSTSTSSYSTSS
;
A
#
# COMPACT_ATOMS: atom_id res chain seq x y z
N MET A 1 -72.15 6.17 15.32
CA MET A 1 -71.17 6.39 14.25
C MET A 1 -69.85 6.42 14.94
N ASP A 2 -69.13 5.34 14.72
CA ASP A 2 -68.34 4.73 15.76
C ASP A 2 -66.90 5.16 15.58
N THR A 3 -66.28 5.65 16.65
CA THR A 3 -64.83 5.71 16.73
C THR A 3 -64.34 4.27 16.85
N ALA A 4 -64.19 3.61 15.70
CA ALA A 4 -63.41 2.39 15.63
C ALA A 4 -62.02 2.73 16.16
N GLU A 5 -61.59 2.06 17.22
CA GLU A 5 -60.21 2.08 17.65
C GLU A 5 -59.39 1.56 16.47
N GLU A 6 -58.55 2.39 15.85
CA GLU A 6 -57.63 1.94 14.80
C GLU A 6 -56.65 0.97 15.45
N ALA A 7 -56.94 -0.32 15.34
CA ALA A 7 -56.13 -1.37 15.91
C ALA A 7 -54.71 -1.31 15.35
N ASP A 8 -53.72 -1.46 16.23
CA ASP A 8 -52.33 -1.55 15.80
C ASP A 8 -52.15 -2.76 14.88
N ILE A 9 -51.57 -2.55 13.69
CA ILE A 9 -51.34 -3.59 12.67
C ILE A 9 -49.86 -3.77 12.35
N CYS A 10 -49.47 -5.00 12.02
CA CYS A 10 -48.12 -5.32 11.57
C CYS A 10 -47.79 -4.64 10.22
N ARG A 11 -46.67 -3.89 10.14
CA ARG A 11 -46.24 -3.22 8.90
C ARG A 11 -46.04 -4.14 7.69
N VAL A 12 -45.75 -5.42 7.93
CA VAL A 12 -45.47 -6.42 6.88
C VAL A 12 -46.75 -7.14 6.44
N CYS A 13 -47.40 -7.88 7.35
CA CYS A 13 -48.58 -8.70 7.00
C CYS A 13 -49.93 -7.98 7.14
N ARG A 14 -49.95 -6.73 7.65
CA ARG A 14 -51.13 -5.88 7.85
C ARG A 14 -52.25 -6.52 8.70
N SER A 15 -51.88 -7.44 9.58
CA SER A 15 -52.79 -8.07 10.54
C SER A 15 -52.60 -7.47 11.94
N GLU A 16 -53.66 -7.45 12.72
CA GLU A 16 -53.66 -7.08 14.14
C GLU A 16 -52.88 -8.10 14.98
N GLY A 17 -52.37 -7.67 16.14
CA GLY A 17 -51.69 -8.55 17.09
C GLY A 17 -52.65 -9.43 17.89
N THR A 18 -52.42 -10.74 17.90
CA THR A 18 -53.18 -11.69 18.74
C THR A 18 -52.39 -12.08 19.99
N GLN A 19 -53.00 -12.80 20.94
CA GLN A 19 -52.28 -13.30 22.13
C GLN A 19 -51.13 -14.25 21.76
N ASP A 20 -51.30 -15.05 20.70
CA ASP A 20 -50.28 -15.96 20.18
C ASP A 20 -49.25 -15.25 19.28
N LYS A 21 -49.63 -14.14 18.63
CA LYS A 21 -48.78 -13.32 17.75
C LYS A 21 -48.83 -11.84 18.14
N PRO A 22 -48.18 -11.43 19.24
CA PRO A 22 -48.16 -10.04 19.68
C PRO A 22 -47.36 -9.15 18.72
N LEU A 23 -47.76 -7.88 18.63
CA LEU A 23 -47.01 -6.84 17.93
C LEU A 23 -45.89 -6.28 18.81
N TYR A 24 -44.73 -6.08 18.18
CA TYR A 24 -43.56 -5.46 18.79
C TYR A 24 -43.30 -4.10 18.13
N HIS A 25 -42.70 -3.20 18.90
CA HIS A 25 -42.25 -1.86 18.52
C HIS A 25 -40.71 -1.79 18.62
N PRO A 26 -39.94 -2.38 17.68
CA PRO A 26 -38.51 -2.65 17.91
C PRO A 26 -37.56 -1.54 17.42
N CYS A 27 -38.07 -0.36 17.07
CA CYS A 27 -37.25 0.73 16.52
C CYS A 27 -37.93 2.10 16.67
N VAL A 28 -37.19 3.18 16.46
CA VAL A 28 -37.63 4.59 16.69
C VAL A 28 -38.71 5.09 15.69
N CYS A 29 -39.23 4.24 14.81
CA CYS A 29 -40.26 4.64 13.84
C CYS A 29 -41.59 5.04 14.52
N THR A 30 -42.39 5.85 13.84
CA THR A 30 -43.70 6.34 14.34
C THR A 30 -44.85 5.88 13.44
N GLY A 31 -46.09 6.05 13.91
CA GLY A 31 -47.30 5.58 13.22
C GLY A 31 -47.39 4.05 13.14
N SER A 32 -48.15 3.53 12.18
CA SER A 32 -48.36 2.08 11.97
C SER A 32 -47.10 1.32 11.54
N ILE A 33 -46.12 2.01 10.95
CA ILE A 33 -44.85 1.42 10.48
C ILE A 33 -43.96 0.96 11.66
N LYS A 34 -44.25 1.44 12.88
CA LYS A 34 -43.50 1.09 14.08
C LYS A 34 -43.77 -0.33 14.59
N PHE A 35 -44.92 -0.92 14.23
CA PHE A 35 -45.35 -2.23 14.73
C PHE A 35 -45.03 -3.37 13.76
N ILE A 36 -44.55 -4.50 14.27
CA ILE A 36 -44.25 -5.70 13.49
C ILE A 36 -44.38 -6.98 14.34
N HIS A 37 -44.84 -8.08 13.74
CA HIS A 37 -44.73 -9.41 14.37
C HIS A 37 -43.28 -9.89 14.35
N GLN A 38 -42.85 -10.58 15.41
CA GLN A 38 -41.50 -11.14 15.50
C GLN A 38 -41.15 -12.04 14.30
N GLU A 39 -42.05 -12.95 13.91
CA GLU A 39 -41.87 -13.83 12.73
C GLU A 39 -41.66 -13.01 11.44
N CYS A 40 -42.48 -11.99 11.21
CA CYS A 40 -42.39 -11.14 10.03
C CYS A 40 -41.08 -10.33 9.99
N LEU A 41 -40.55 -9.93 11.16
CA LEU A 41 -39.24 -9.29 11.22
C LEU A 41 -38.14 -10.31 10.88
N LEU A 42 -38.08 -11.45 11.56
CA LEU A 42 -37.04 -12.46 11.35
C LEU A 42 -36.97 -12.92 9.88
N GLN A 43 -38.12 -13.15 9.23
CA GLN A 43 -38.18 -13.51 7.82
C GLN A 43 -37.69 -12.36 6.90
N TRP A 44 -37.96 -11.11 7.26
CA TRP A 44 -37.43 -9.94 6.55
C TRP A 44 -35.92 -9.76 6.73
N LEU A 45 -35.37 -9.97 7.92
CA LEU A 45 -33.93 -9.91 8.18
C LEU A 45 -33.20 -10.99 7.35
N LYS A 46 -33.70 -12.23 7.35
CA LYS A 46 -33.15 -13.36 6.57
C LYS A 46 -33.09 -13.06 5.06
N HIS A 47 -34.10 -12.38 4.49
CA HIS A 47 -34.11 -12.02 3.08
C HIS A 47 -33.30 -10.73 2.78
N SER A 48 -33.25 -9.77 3.71
CA SER A 48 -32.62 -8.46 3.47
C SER A 48 -31.13 -8.38 3.84
N ARG A 49 -30.62 -9.35 4.61
CA ARG A 49 -29.25 -9.39 5.17
C ARG A 49 -28.85 -8.09 5.88
N LYS A 50 -29.77 -7.52 6.65
CA LYS A 50 -29.59 -6.28 7.43
C LYS A 50 -30.14 -6.46 8.83
N GLU A 51 -29.40 -6.02 9.84
CA GLU A 51 -29.81 -6.10 11.26
C GLU A 51 -30.44 -4.81 11.80
N TYR A 52 -30.49 -3.77 10.98
CA TYR A 52 -30.99 -2.45 11.35
C TYR A 52 -32.25 -2.08 10.59
N CYS A 53 -33.07 -1.22 11.20
CA CYS A 53 -34.24 -0.66 10.55
C CYS A 53 -33.83 0.17 9.33
N GLU A 54 -34.35 -0.18 8.17
CA GLU A 54 -34.02 0.49 6.90
C GLU A 54 -34.35 1.99 6.89
N LEU A 55 -35.36 2.39 7.67
CA LEU A 55 -35.84 3.77 7.82
C LEU A 55 -35.01 4.57 8.85
N CYS A 56 -35.05 4.19 10.12
CA CYS A 56 -34.44 4.95 11.23
C CYS A 56 -33.04 4.48 11.63
N LYS A 57 -32.45 3.50 10.94
CA LYS A 57 -31.10 2.92 11.16
C LYS A 57 -30.84 2.30 12.54
N HIS A 58 -31.81 2.29 13.44
CA HIS A 58 -31.72 1.61 14.73
C HIS A 58 -31.53 0.09 14.56
N ARG A 59 -30.52 -0.51 15.22
CA ARG A 59 -30.29 -1.97 15.26
C ARG A 59 -31.42 -2.64 16.04
N PHE A 60 -31.95 -3.75 15.55
CA PHE A 60 -32.99 -4.48 16.27
C PHE A 60 -32.39 -5.28 17.43
N ALA A 61 -33.01 -5.19 18.61
CA ALA A 61 -32.56 -5.89 19.81
C ALA A 61 -33.41 -7.14 20.09
N PHE A 62 -32.75 -8.25 20.41
CA PHE A 62 -33.38 -9.51 20.79
C PHE A 62 -32.88 -9.96 22.17
N THR A 63 -33.74 -10.61 22.96
CA THR A 63 -33.39 -11.21 24.26
C THR A 63 -33.49 -12.73 24.21
N PRO A 64 -32.51 -13.47 24.75
CA PRO A 64 -32.56 -14.94 24.76
C PRO A 64 -33.67 -15.45 25.69
N ILE A 65 -34.54 -16.31 25.19
CA ILE A 65 -35.48 -17.11 26.00
C ILE A 65 -34.81 -18.45 26.31
N TYR A 66 -34.44 -18.65 27.56
CA TYR A 66 -33.94 -19.93 28.04
C TYR A 66 -35.07 -20.87 28.46
N SER A 67 -34.86 -22.18 28.34
CA SER A 67 -35.81 -23.20 28.78
C SER A 67 -36.14 -23.07 30.27
N PRO A 68 -37.36 -23.40 30.72
CA PRO A 68 -37.75 -23.33 32.14
C PRO A 68 -36.91 -24.25 33.05
N ASP A 69 -36.28 -25.30 32.50
CA ASP A 69 -35.44 -26.25 33.22
C ASP A 69 -33.97 -25.79 33.39
N MET A 70 -33.64 -24.54 33.02
CA MET A 70 -32.27 -24.02 33.10
C MET A 70 -31.80 -23.86 34.57
N PRO A 71 -30.71 -24.53 35.00
CA PRO A 71 -30.17 -24.36 36.35
C PRO A 71 -29.45 -23.00 36.51
N SER A 72 -29.44 -22.47 37.74
CA SER A 72 -28.82 -21.17 38.05
C SER A 72 -27.28 -21.13 37.90
N ARG A 73 -26.65 -22.30 37.77
CA ARG A 73 -25.25 -22.50 37.35
C ARG A 73 -25.20 -23.77 36.49
N LEU A 74 -24.44 -23.76 35.40
CA LEU A 74 -24.27 -24.96 34.57
C LEU A 74 -23.62 -26.10 35.37
N PRO A 75 -24.07 -27.35 35.21
CA PRO A 75 -23.40 -28.51 35.79
C PRO A 75 -21.95 -28.63 35.31
N VAL A 76 -21.04 -29.01 36.20
CA VAL A 76 -19.60 -29.20 35.83
C VAL A 76 -19.43 -30.25 34.73
N GLN A 77 -20.35 -31.22 34.64
CA GLN A 77 -20.38 -32.23 33.57
C GLN A 77 -20.65 -31.59 32.20
N ASP A 78 -21.57 -30.63 32.10
CA ASP A 78 -21.89 -29.93 30.85
C ASP A 78 -20.78 -28.97 30.44
N ILE A 79 -20.21 -28.24 31.41
CA ILE A 79 -19.03 -27.39 31.18
C ILE A 79 -17.84 -28.23 30.70
N PHE A 80 -17.60 -29.39 31.32
CA PHE A 80 -16.51 -30.28 30.91
C PHE A 80 -16.78 -30.93 29.55
N ALA A 81 -18.01 -31.32 29.24
CA ALA A 81 -18.39 -31.85 27.93
C ALA A 81 -18.19 -30.79 26.83
N GLY A 82 -18.72 -29.58 27.01
CA GLY A 82 -18.56 -28.47 26.08
C GLY A 82 -17.11 -27.98 25.96
N LEU A 83 -16.33 -28.05 27.05
CA LEU A 83 -14.88 -27.79 26.99
C LEU A 83 -14.14 -28.89 26.23
N VAL A 84 -14.52 -30.16 26.36
CA VAL A 84 -13.92 -31.27 25.61
C VAL A 84 -14.28 -31.21 24.12
N THR A 85 -15.51 -30.83 23.76
CA THR A 85 -15.87 -30.63 22.34
C THR A 85 -15.15 -29.41 21.76
N SER A 86 -15.13 -28.28 22.48
CA SER A 86 -14.40 -27.06 22.07
C SER A 86 -12.88 -27.27 21.97
N ILE A 87 -12.26 -28.00 22.91
CA ILE A 87 -10.86 -28.41 22.80
C ILE A 87 -10.68 -29.40 21.64
N GLY A 88 -11.64 -30.30 21.40
CA GLY A 88 -11.61 -31.25 20.28
C GLY A 88 -11.64 -30.55 18.92
N THR A 89 -12.53 -29.58 18.72
CA THR A 89 -12.59 -28.76 17.51
C THR A 89 -11.36 -27.86 17.38
N ALA A 90 -10.93 -27.19 18.46
CA ALA A 90 -9.71 -26.38 18.46
C ALA A 90 -8.44 -27.22 18.16
N ILE A 91 -8.35 -28.46 18.64
CA ILE A 91 -7.27 -29.40 18.29
C ILE A 91 -7.38 -29.84 16.83
N ARG A 92 -8.58 -30.12 16.31
CA ARG A 92 -8.80 -30.42 14.88
C ARG A 92 -8.32 -29.25 14.01
N TYR A 93 -8.79 -28.04 14.30
CA TYR A 93 -8.37 -26.83 13.61
C TYR A 93 -6.87 -26.56 13.76
N TRP A 94 -6.27 -26.78 14.94
CA TRP A 94 -4.82 -26.63 15.13
C TRP A 94 -4.01 -27.65 14.31
N PHE A 95 -4.41 -28.93 14.27
CA PHE A 95 -3.77 -29.92 13.40
C PHE A 95 -3.94 -29.56 11.92
N HIS A 96 -5.10 -29.03 11.54
CA HIS A 96 -5.35 -28.58 10.17
C HIS A 96 -4.50 -27.37 9.78
N TYR A 97 -4.51 -26.31 10.57
CA TYR A 97 -3.69 -25.11 10.33
C TYR A 97 -2.19 -25.41 10.40
N THR A 98 -1.73 -26.34 11.25
CA THR A 98 -0.32 -26.77 11.24
C THR A 98 0.03 -27.62 10.03
N LEU A 99 -0.89 -28.46 9.51
CA LEU A 99 -0.74 -29.17 8.24
C LEU A 99 -0.66 -28.19 7.06
N VAL A 100 -1.56 -27.22 6.99
CA VAL A 100 -1.59 -26.13 5.99
C VAL A 100 -0.28 -25.33 6.03
N ALA A 101 0.13 -24.86 7.22
CA ALA A 101 1.38 -24.12 7.39
C ALA A 101 2.61 -24.97 7.03
N PHE A 102 2.64 -26.26 7.39
CA PHE A 102 3.72 -27.17 7.02
C PHE A 102 3.80 -27.40 5.51
N ALA A 103 2.66 -27.52 4.82
CA ALA A 103 2.63 -27.68 3.37
C ALA A 103 3.11 -26.41 2.64
N TRP A 104 2.54 -25.24 2.98
CA TRP A 104 2.84 -23.99 2.29
C TRP A 104 4.16 -23.32 2.70
N LEU A 105 4.54 -23.36 3.97
CA LEU A 105 5.78 -22.72 4.48
C LEU A 105 6.92 -23.72 4.69
N GLY A 106 6.66 -25.02 4.62
CA GLY A 106 7.67 -26.07 4.69
C GLY A 106 7.88 -26.72 3.33
N VAL A 107 6.94 -27.56 2.89
CA VAL A 107 7.08 -28.44 1.73
C VAL A 107 7.29 -27.67 0.43
N VAL A 108 6.46 -26.67 0.13
CA VAL A 108 6.56 -25.88 -1.12
C VAL A 108 7.93 -25.18 -1.25
N PRO A 109 8.42 -24.42 -0.24
CA PRO A 109 9.79 -23.88 -0.22
C PRO A 109 10.88 -24.94 -0.35
N LEU A 110 10.84 -25.99 0.47
CA LEU A 110 11.90 -27.01 0.51
C LEU A 110 12.04 -27.75 -0.83
N THR A 111 10.91 -28.12 -1.44
CA THR A 111 10.90 -28.78 -2.76
C THR A 111 11.45 -27.85 -3.84
N ALA A 112 11.00 -26.60 -3.91
CA ALA A 112 11.50 -25.62 -4.87
C ALA A 112 13.01 -25.35 -4.73
N CYS A 113 13.51 -25.21 -3.49
CA CYS A 113 14.93 -25.03 -3.21
C CYS A 113 15.79 -26.21 -3.67
N ARG A 114 15.34 -27.44 -3.39
CA ARG A 114 16.09 -28.66 -3.73
C ARG A 114 16.03 -28.97 -5.22
N ILE A 115 14.92 -28.67 -5.88
CA ILE A 115 14.81 -28.73 -7.35
C ILE A 115 15.74 -27.71 -7.99
N TYR A 116 15.75 -26.46 -7.50
CA TYR A 116 16.68 -25.43 -7.97
C TYR A 116 18.15 -25.86 -7.80
N LYS A 117 18.55 -26.31 -6.61
CA LYS A 117 19.92 -26.80 -6.35
C LYS A 117 20.26 -27.97 -7.28
N CYS A 118 19.39 -28.98 -7.38
CA CYS A 118 19.62 -30.13 -8.27
C CYS A 118 19.74 -29.73 -9.75
N LEU A 119 18.96 -28.75 -10.24
CA LEU A 119 19.06 -28.29 -11.63
C LEU A 119 20.36 -27.51 -11.91
N PHE A 120 20.87 -26.71 -10.97
CA PHE A 120 22.05 -25.86 -11.19
C PHE A 120 23.38 -26.44 -10.69
N THR A 121 23.37 -27.39 -9.75
CA THR A 121 24.58 -28.06 -9.24
C THR A 121 24.64 -29.55 -9.56
N GLY A 122 23.57 -30.12 -10.10
CA GLY A 122 23.43 -31.57 -10.27
C GLY A 122 24.08 -32.12 -11.53
N SER A 123 24.58 -33.34 -11.38
CA SER A 123 24.87 -34.24 -12.51
C SER A 123 23.60 -35.02 -12.88
N VAL A 124 23.58 -35.75 -14.01
CA VAL A 124 22.43 -36.62 -14.37
C VAL A 124 22.13 -37.65 -13.27
N SER A 125 23.15 -38.09 -12.51
CA SER A 125 22.99 -38.91 -11.30
C SER A 125 22.23 -38.22 -10.16
N SER A 126 22.37 -36.91 -9.99
CA SER A 126 21.66 -36.14 -8.97
C SER A 126 20.16 -36.02 -9.26
N LEU A 127 19.76 -36.03 -10.54
CA LEU A 127 18.34 -36.10 -10.92
C LEU A 127 17.71 -37.46 -10.54
N LEU A 128 18.49 -38.54 -10.55
CA LEU A 128 18.05 -39.87 -10.14
C LEU A 128 17.98 -40.03 -8.60
N THR A 129 18.79 -39.31 -7.83
CA THR A 129 18.72 -39.29 -6.36
C THR A 129 17.77 -38.24 -5.79
N LEU A 130 17.24 -37.34 -6.63
CA LEU A 130 16.38 -36.20 -6.24
C LEU A 130 15.27 -36.58 -5.24
N PRO A 131 14.50 -37.67 -5.40
CA PRO A 131 13.46 -38.05 -4.42
C PRO A 131 14.00 -38.38 -3.02
N LEU A 132 15.23 -38.88 -2.92
CA LEU A 132 15.90 -39.21 -1.65
C LEU A 132 16.55 -37.97 -1.03
N ASP A 133 17.20 -37.12 -1.83
CA ASP A 133 17.72 -35.83 -1.38
C ASP A 133 16.60 -34.87 -0.93
N MET A 134 15.41 -34.97 -1.54
CA MET A 134 14.22 -34.22 -1.14
C MET A 134 13.77 -34.54 0.30
N LEU A 135 14.15 -35.69 0.86
CA LEU A 135 13.84 -36.12 2.23
C LEU A 135 15.00 -35.88 3.24
N SER A 136 16.13 -35.33 2.80
CA SER A 136 17.26 -35.01 3.70
C SER A 136 16.87 -33.97 4.77
N THR A 137 17.31 -34.14 6.02
CA THR A 137 17.01 -33.21 7.13
C THR A 137 18.09 -32.15 7.35
N GLN A 138 19.17 -32.16 6.56
CA GLN A 138 20.27 -31.20 6.68
C GLN A 138 19.84 -29.80 6.24
N ASN A 139 20.28 -28.77 6.97
CA ASN A 139 20.09 -27.35 6.66
C ASN A 139 18.65 -26.90 6.37
N LEU A 140 17.65 -27.61 6.91
CA LEU A 140 16.22 -27.43 6.58
C LEU A 140 15.73 -25.98 6.69
N LEU A 141 16.16 -25.21 7.69
CA LEU A 141 15.80 -23.80 7.83
C LEU A 141 16.38 -22.92 6.70
N ALA A 142 17.65 -23.13 6.34
CA ALA A 142 18.31 -22.37 5.27
C ALA A 142 17.77 -22.77 3.88
N ASP A 143 17.53 -24.06 3.65
CA ASP A 143 16.86 -24.56 2.45
C ASP A 143 15.45 -23.97 2.32
N CYS A 144 14.68 -23.92 3.42
CA CYS A 144 13.35 -23.33 3.43
C CYS A 144 13.39 -21.84 3.09
N LEU A 145 14.23 -21.03 3.76
CA LEU A 145 14.32 -19.59 3.49
C LEU A 145 14.75 -19.29 2.04
N GLN A 146 15.73 -20.04 1.50
CA GLN A 146 16.11 -19.96 0.09
C GLN A 146 14.97 -20.40 -0.83
N GLY A 147 14.22 -21.43 -0.42
CA GLY A 147 13.02 -21.93 -1.10
C GLY A 147 11.90 -20.91 -1.19
N CYS A 148 11.60 -20.20 -0.09
CA CYS A 148 10.62 -19.12 -0.06
C CYS A 148 10.99 -18.06 -1.09
N PHE A 149 12.26 -17.64 -1.13
CA PHE A 149 12.73 -16.67 -2.13
C PHE A 149 12.56 -17.19 -3.58
N VAL A 150 12.92 -18.45 -3.86
CA VAL A 150 12.71 -19.08 -5.18
C VAL A 150 11.23 -19.10 -5.56
N VAL A 151 10.35 -19.54 -4.64
CA VAL A 151 8.89 -19.63 -4.84
C VAL A 151 8.28 -18.24 -5.07
N THR A 152 8.69 -17.23 -4.30
CA THR A 152 8.26 -15.85 -4.53
C THR A 152 8.69 -15.37 -5.92
N CYS A 153 9.93 -15.62 -6.33
CA CYS A 153 10.42 -15.22 -7.66
C CYS A 153 9.65 -15.90 -8.80
N THR A 154 9.37 -17.21 -8.70
CA THR A 154 8.63 -17.94 -9.74
C THR A 154 7.15 -17.55 -9.76
N LEU A 155 6.51 -17.33 -8.61
CA LEU A 155 5.13 -16.82 -8.54
C LEU A 155 5.01 -15.40 -9.12
N CYS A 156 5.91 -14.48 -8.75
CA CYS A 156 5.95 -13.13 -9.32
C CYS A 156 6.17 -13.16 -10.84
N ALA A 157 7.04 -14.05 -11.33
CA ALA A 157 7.26 -14.22 -12.77
C ALA A 157 6.05 -14.84 -13.48
N PHE A 158 5.35 -15.81 -12.86
CA PHE A 158 4.11 -16.37 -13.39
C PHE A 158 3.00 -15.32 -13.49
N ILE A 159 2.76 -14.56 -12.42
CA ILE A 159 1.80 -13.43 -12.41
C ILE A 159 2.17 -12.41 -13.51
N SER A 160 3.47 -12.09 -13.66
CA SER A 160 3.95 -11.20 -14.71
C SER A 160 3.66 -11.73 -16.12
N LEU A 161 3.70 -13.05 -16.35
CA LEU A 161 3.33 -13.67 -17.64
C LEU A 161 1.82 -13.69 -17.88
N VAL A 162 1.02 -13.94 -16.85
CA VAL A 162 -0.45 -13.89 -16.94
C VAL A 162 -0.90 -12.47 -17.29
N TRP A 163 -0.34 -11.47 -16.60
CA TRP A 163 -0.58 -10.06 -16.88
C TRP A 163 -0.03 -9.64 -18.26
N LEU A 164 1.14 -10.14 -18.68
CA LEU A 164 1.64 -9.90 -20.05
C LEU A 164 0.73 -10.50 -21.13
N ARG A 165 0.16 -11.70 -20.90
CA ARG A 165 -0.87 -12.30 -21.77
C ARG A 165 -2.08 -11.39 -21.86
N GLU A 166 -2.58 -10.92 -20.72
CA GLU A 166 -3.72 -10.00 -20.65
C GLU A 166 -3.47 -8.71 -21.44
N GLN A 167 -2.28 -8.10 -21.28
CA GLN A 167 -1.85 -6.93 -22.06
C GLN A 167 -1.79 -7.21 -23.58
N ILE A 168 -1.37 -8.41 -24.00
CA ILE A 168 -1.38 -8.79 -25.43
C ILE A 168 -2.81 -9.02 -25.95
N VAL A 169 -3.73 -9.51 -25.11
CA VAL A 169 -5.13 -9.77 -25.47
C VAL A 169 -5.94 -8.47 -25.56
N HIS A 170 -5.80 -7.56 -24.60
CA HIS A 170 -6.56 -6.30 -24.56
C HIS A 170 -5.90 -5.15 -25.34
N GLY A 171 -4.57 -5.07 -25.37
CA GLY A 171 -3.84 -4.05 -26.14
C GLY A 171 -3.70 -4.35 -27.64
N GLY A 172 -4.12 -5.56 -28.07
CA GLY A 172 -3.95 -6.05 -29.43
C GLY A 172 -2.54 -6.57 -29.71
N ALA A 173 -2.41 -7.54 -30.61
CA ALA A 173 -1.10 -8.08 -30.95
C ALA A 173 -0.37 -7.18 -31.97
N PRO A 174 0.98 -7.26 -32.08
CA PRO A 174 1.70 -6.51 -33.10
C PRO A 174 1.24 -6.86 -34.52
N GLN A 175 1.15 -5.86 -35.40
CA GLN A 175 0.73 -6.00 -36.80
C GLN A 175 1.49 -7.08 -37.59
N TRP A 176 2.75 -7.36 -37.25
CA TRP A 176 3.57 -8.41 -37.88
C TRP A 176 3.18 -9.85 -37.48
N LEU A 177 2.40 -10.00 -36.41
CA LEU A 177 1.88 -11.26 -35.89
C LEU A 177 0.48 -11.59 -36.43
N GLU A 178 -0.36 -10.58 -36.68
CA GLU A 178 -1.79 -10.75 -37.07
C GLU A 178 -2.06 -10.78 -38.58
N GLN A 179 -1.02 -10.62 -39.42
CA GLN A 179 -1.10 -10.21 -40.84
C GLN A 179 -1.89 -11.11 -41.84
N ASN A 180 -2.67 -12.10 -41.39
CA ASN A 180 -3.46 -13.01 -42.23
C ASN A 180 -4.88 -13.34 -41.70
N GLN A 181 -5.42 -12.60 -40.73
CA GLN A 181 -6.82 -12.79 -40.30
C GLN A 181 -7.74 -11.89 -41.16
N PRO A 182 -8.74 -12.43 -41.88
CA PRO A 182 -9.70 -11.59 -42.61
C PRO A 182 -10.52 -10.76 -41.60
N PRO A 183 -10.91 -9.52 -41.93
CA PRO A 183 -11.54 -8.63 -40.97
C PRO A 183 -12.90 -9.19 -40.53
N LEU A 184 -13.04 -9.43 -39.23
CA LEU A 184 -14.35 -9.55 -38.59
C LEU A 184 -15.01 -8.18 -38.65
N VAL A 185 -16.17 -8.11 -39.32
CA VAL A 185 -16.95 -6.88 -39.46
C VAL A 185 -17.46 -6.47 -38.06
N PRO A 186 -17.16 -5.25 -37.58
CA PRO A 186 -17.76 -4.76 -36.34
C PRO A 186 -19.26 -4.55 -36.54
N ASN A 187 -20.09 -5.11 -35.67
CA ASN A 187 -21.51 -4.74 -35.62
C ASN A 187 -21.63 -3.26 -35.20
N PRO A 188 -22.37 -2.42 -35.95
CA PRO A 188 -22.65 -1.06 -35.50
C PRO A 188 -23.60 -1.10 -34.28
N PRO A 189 -23.43 -0.20 -33.30
CA PRO A 189 -24.38 -0.06 -32.21
C PRO A 189 -25.68 0.61 -32.70
N ASN A 190 -26.79 0.28 -32.03
CA ASN A 190 -28.14 0.83 -32.19
C ASN A 190 -28.96 0.34 -33.40
N GLY A 191 -29.70 -0.76 -33.18
CA GLY A 191 -30.88 -1.17 -33.93
C GLY A 191 -31.70 -2.16 -33.10
N PRO A 192 -33.04 -2.11 -33.08
CA PRO A 192 -33.85 -2.99 -32.23
C PRO A 192 -33.78 -4.44 -32.72
N ALA A 193 -33.83 -5.40 -31.78
CA ALA A 193 -33.79 -6.82 -32.07
C ALA A 193 -34.98 -7.27 -32.95
N PRO A 194 -34.76 -8.05 -34.03
CA PRO A 194 -35.85 -8.63 -34.79
C PRO A 194 -36.51 -9.77 -34.00
N ALA A 195 -37.85 -9.77 -34.00
CA ALA A 195 -38.64 -10.78 -33.31
C ALA A 195 -38.66 -12.13 -34.03
N ASN A 196 -39.01 -13.16 -33.28
CA ASN A 196 -39.09 -14.55 -33.71
C ASN A 196 -40.41 -14.81 -34.48
N GLU A 197 -40.36 -15.13 -35.77
CA GLU A 197 -41.50 -15.67 -36.53
C GLU A 197 -41.07 -16.89 -37.36
N GLY A 198 -41.94 -17.90 -37.40
CA GLY A 198 -41.58 -19.25 -37.85
C GLY A 198 -42.18 -19.69 -39.20
N ALA A 199 -41.64 -20.80 -39.70
CA ALA A 199 -42.25 -21.79 -40.60
C ALA A 199 -43.18 -21.31 -41.74
N GLY A 200 -42.67 -21.32 -42.98
CA GLY A 200 -43.46 -21.28 -44.21
C GLY A 200 -42.58 -21.40 -45.45
N GLY A 201 -42.92 -22.29 -46.40
CA GLY A 201 -42.05 -22.61 -47.55
C GLY A 201 -42.52 -22.10 -48.92
N ASN A 202 -41.69 -22.43 -49.93
CA ASN A 202 -41.89 -22.40 -51.39
C ASN A 202 -41.57 -21.12 -52.21
N ALA A 203 -41.11 -21.41 -53.44
CA ALA A 203 -41.17 -20.61 -54.69
C ALA A 203 -40.11 -19.50 -54.97
N ALA A 204 -38.92 -19.94 -55.37
CA ALA A 204 -38.34 -19.80 -56.74
C ALA A 204 -38.57 -18.55 -57.64
N VAL A 205 -37.50 -18.22 -58.42
CA VAL A 205 -37.46 -17.67 -59.81
C VAL A 205 -36.98 -16.21 -60.06
N ASN A 206 -35.78 -16.13 -60.68
CA ASN A 206 -35.23 -15.19 -61.69
C ASN A 206 -35.10 -13.65 -61.52
N GLY A 207 -33.99 -13.14 -62.12
CA GLY A 207 -33.85 -11.80 -62.74
C GLY A 207 -32.68 -10.99 -62.13
N GLN A 208 -31.52 -10.79 -62.77
CA GLN A 208 -31.23 -9.86 -63.89
C GLN A 208 -31.64 -8.40 -63.60
N ALA A 209 -30.86 -7.35 -63.87
CA ALA A 209 -29.46 -7.17 -64.29
C ALA A 209 -29.07 -5.68 -64.03
N ALA A 210 -27.82 -5.35 -63.66
CA ALA A 210 -26.80 -4.64 -64.47
C ALA A 210 -27.04 -3.14 -64.84
N GLY A 211 -25.95 -2.35 -64.85
CA GLY A 211 -25.89 -0.93 -65.25
C GLY A 211 -25.67 0.00 -64.05
N ASP A 212 -24.47 0.55 -63.78
CA ASP A 212 -23.74 1.64 -64.50
C ASP A 212 -24.36 3.04 -64.26
N ALA A 213 -23.63 4.15 -64.08
CA ALA A 213 -22.21 4.41 -63.73
C ALA A 213 -22.02 5.94 -63.46
N ALA A 214 -20.91 6.34 -62.81
CA ALA A 214 -20.30 7.69 -62.83
C ALA A 214 -21.09 8.90 -62.24
N ALA A 215 -20.59 9.60 -61.19
CA ALA A 215 -19.74 10.82 -61.24
C ALA A 215 -20.53 12.15 -61.41
N ALA A 216 -20.24 13.30 -60.77
CA ALA A 216 -19.29 13.69 -59.72
C ALA A 216 -19.67 15.08 -59.11
N GLN A 217 -18.91 15.53 -58.08
CA GLN A 217 -18.65 16.92 -57.64
C GLN A 217 -19.66 17.72 -56.76
N ASP A 218 -19.10 18.34 -55.71
CA ASP A 218 -19.59 19.39 -54.78
C ASP A 218 -19.94 20.74 -55.47
N PRO A 219 -20.36 21.86 -54.79
CA PRO A 219 -20.56 22.12 -53.33
C PRO A 219 -21.81 22.96 -52.91
N ALA A 220 -21.93 23.18 -51.58
CA ALA A 220 -22.44 24.39 -50.87
C ALA A 220 -23.95 24.63 -50.58
N ASP A 221 -24.18 25.06 -49.33
CA ASP A 221 -25.36 25.69 -48.67
C ASP A 221 -25.86 27.00 -49.34
N PRO A 222 -27.13 27.49 -49.15
CA PRO A 222 -27.70 27.82 -47.81
C PRO A 222 -29.24 27.76 -47.57
N LEU A 223 -29.61 28.03 -46.30
CA LEU A 223 -30.95 28.23 -45.68
C LEU A 223 -31.81 29.37 -46.30
N PRO A 224 -33.16 29.38 -46.13
CA PRO A 224 -33.80 30.11 -44.99
C PRO A 224 -35.16 29.57 -44.45
N ASP A 225 -35.59 30.11 -43.28
CA ASP A 225 -36.95 30.24 -42.67
C ASP A 225 -37.89 29.01 -42.51
N GLY A 226 -38.73 28.84 -41.46
CA GLY A 226 -38.95 29.60 -40.21
C GLY A 226 -40.45 29.75 -39.83
N MET A 227 -40.94 29.07 -38.77
CA MET A 227 -42.14 29.50 -37.97
C MET A 227 -42.43 28.63 -36.72
N ALA A 228 -42.87 29.29 -35.63
CA ALA A 228 -43.56 28.70 -34.46
C ALA A 228 -45.10 28.89 -34.62
N PRO A 229 -46.03 28.50 -33.70
CA PRO A 229 -46.01 28.62 -32.23
C PRO A 229 -46.37 27.26 -31.54
N ALA A 230 -46.79 27.10 -30.27
CA ALA A 230 -47.20 28.02 -29.18
C ALA A 230 -46.97 27.38 -27.77
N ASN A 231 -47.35 28.09 -26.71
CA ASN A 231 -47.55 27.59 -25.34
C ASN A 231 -48.81 28.28 -24.74
N PRO A 232 -49.60 27.62 -23.87
CA PRO A 232 -49.86 28.17 -22.52
C PRO A 232 -50.14 27.07 -21.45
N ASN A 233 -50.13 27.28 -20.12
CA ASN A 233 -49.69 28.36 -19.23
C ASN A 233 -49.54 27.76 -17.78
N GLU A 234 -48.67 28.38 -16.96
CA GLU A 234 -48.88 28.87 -15.55
C GLU A 234 -49.67 28.01 -14.50
N ALA A 235 -49.43 28.09 -13.19
CA ALA A 235 -48.47 28.80 -12.31
C ALA A 235 -48.25 27.92 -11.04
N GLY A 236 -47.11 27.95 -10.33
CA GLY A 236 -46.79 28.92 -9.25
C GLY A 236 -47.12 28.34 -7.86
N ASN A 237 -46.56 28.76 -6.71
CA ASN A 237 -45.46 29.68 -6.40
C ASN A 237 -45.14 29.57 -4.87
N GLN A 238 -43.92 29.94 -4.44
CA GLN A 238 -43.50 30.21 -3.03
C GLN A 238 -43.58 29.05 -1.99
N GLY A 239 -42.76 29.00 -0.93
CA GLY A 239 -41.63 29.86 -0.51
C GLY A 239 -41.18 29.58 0.94
N ASP A 240 -39.97 30.04 1.30
CA ASP A 240 -39.41 30.24 2.68
C ASP A 240 -39.15 28.99 3.56
N GLN A 241 -37.90 28.65 3.90
CA GLN A 241 -36.94 29.25 4.86
C GLN A 241 -37.18 28.89 6.35
N ALA A 242 -36.24 28.15 6.96
CA ALA A 242 -35.73 28.35 8.32
C ALA A 242 -34.49 27.46 8.61
N GLU A 243 -33.52 28.00 9.33
CA GLU A 243 -32.36 27.29 9.91
C GLU A 243 -32.72 26.72 11.30
N LEU A 244 -31.90 25.77 11.82
CA LEU A 244 -31.23 25.81 13.14
C LEU A 244 -30.89 24.40 13.69
N ASP A 245 -29.59 24.23 13.93
CA ASP A 245 -28.88 23.65 15.10
C ASP A 245 -29.11 22.21 15.62
N GLU A 246 -27.98 21.48 15.62
CA GLU A 246 -27.36 20.64 16.66
C GLU A 246 -28.20 20.06 17.82
N ASP A 247 -28.04 18.74 18.03
CA ASP A 247 -27.75 18.14 19.34
C ASP A 247 -26.96 16.83 19.12
N GLU A 248 -25.81 16.69 19.80
CA GLU A 248 -25.02 15.45 19.89
C GLU A 248 -25.52 14.58 21.06
N ASP A 249 -25.44 13.25 20.95
CA ASP A 249 -25.45 12.36 22.12
C ASP A 249 -24.73 11.04 21.78
N ASP A 250 -23.63 10.75 22.49
CA ASP A 250 -22.88 9.50 22.44
C ASP A 250 -23.61 8.37 23.20
N ASP A 251 -23.52 7.12 22.73
CA ASP A 251 -23.60 5.94 23.61
C ASP A 251 -22.86 4.75 22.99
N ASP A 252 -21.86 4.24 23.70
CA ASP A 252 -21.00 3.13 23.26
C ASP A 252 -21.78 1.78 23.25
N GLY A 253 -21.54 0.94 22.25
CA GLY A 253 -22.11 -0.41 22.16
C GLY A 253 -21.10 -1.40 21.56
N GLU A 254 -20.74 -2.42 22.33
CA GLU A 254 -19.68 -3.39 22.00
C GLU A 254 -19.99 -4.20 20.72
N GLU A 255 -18.99 -4.32 19.84
CA GLU A 255 -19.01 -5.20 18.66
C GLU A 255 -18.66 -6.63 19.10
N ASP A 256 -19.68 -7.48 19.28
CA ASP A 256 -19.52 -8.93 19.16
C ASP A 256 -19.91 -9.32 17.72
N GLU A 257 -18.90 -9.75 16.95
CA GLU A 257 -19.06 -10.50 15.70
C GLU A 257 -19.22 -11.98 16.10
N GLU A 258 -20.36 -12.59 15.77
CA GLU A 258 -20.54 -14.05 15.79
C GLU A 258 -20.73 -14.53 14.35
N GLU A 259 -19.90 -15.50 13.95
CA GLU A 259 -19.91 -16.16 12.65
C GLU A 259 -20.99 -17.26 12.64
N ASP A 260 -22.08 -17.07 11.89
CA ASP A 260 -23.10 -18.11 11.65
C ASP A 260 -22.83 -18.81 10.30
N ASP A 261 -21.95 -19.81 10.30
CA ASP A 261 -21.77 -20.79 9.21
C ASP A 261 -21.72 -22.21 9.80
N GLU A 262 -22.87 -22.88 9.94
CA GLU A 262 -23.03 -24.35 10.01
C GLU A 262 -24.52 -24.71 10.07
N ASP A 263 -25.13 -25.16 8.96
CA ASP A 263 -26.40 -25.96 8.96
C ASP A 263 -26.80 -26.46 7.54
N GLU A 264 -26.07 -27.42 6.95
CA GLU A 264 -26.62 -28.23 5.83
C GLU A 264 -25.96 -29.63 5.68
N GLU A 265 -26.22 -30.55 6.62
CA GLU A 265 -26.13 -32.00 6.37
C GLU A 265 -27.50 -32.66 6.48
N GLY A 266 -27.93 -33.35 5.42
CA GLY A 266 -29.00 -34.36 5.49
C GLY A 266 -30.15 -34.24 4.49
N ARG A 267 -29.92 -34.67 3.24
CA ARG A 267 -31.00 -35.30 2.46
C ARG A 267 -30.50 -36.37 1.51
N GLU A 268 -31.23 -37.49 1.51
CA GLU A 268 -30.86 -38.75 0.86
C GLU A 268 -31.00 -38.73 -0.67
N GLU A 269 -30.33 -39.68 -1.31
CA GLU A 269 -30.36 -39.94 -2.76
C GLU A 269 -31.76 -40.33 -3.25
N ASP A 270 -32.16 -39.83 -4.42
CA ASP A 270 -33.20 -40.47 -5.25
C ASP A 270 -32.71 -40.51 -6.70
N ALA A 271 -32.43 -41.71 -7.19
CA ALA A 271 -31.79 -41.94 -8.49
C ALA A 271 -32.79 -42.46 -9.54
N ALA A 272 -33.33 -41.58 -10.38
CA ALA A 272 -33.99 -41.93 -11.64
C ALA A 272 -34.16 -40.73 -12.58
N ASP A 273 -33.24 -40.51 -13.53
CA ASP A 273 -33.53 -40.85 -14.93
C ASP A 273 -32.28 -40.66 -15.82
N ALA A 274 -32.00 -41.65 -16.66
CA ALA A 274 -30.87 -41.63 -17.59
C ALA A 274 -31.35 -41.88 -19.02
N ASN A 275 -31.78 -40.81 -19.72
CA ASN A 275 -31.78 -40.81 -21.20
C ASN A 275 -31.97 -39.41 -21.82
N ASN A 276 -30.88 -38.80 -22.28
CA ASN A 276 -30.75 -38.32 -23.67
C ASN A 276 -29.36 -37.72 -23.87
N GLY A 277 -28.46 -38.49 -24.47
CA GLY A 277 -27.17 -37.98 -24.91
C GLY A 277 -27.27 -37.26 -26.25
N GLY A 278 -26.64 -36.09 -26.34
CA GLY A 278 -26.38 -35.39 -27.60
C GLY A 278 -27.17 -34.09 -27.77
N GLN A 279 -26.59 -32.97 -27.34
CA GLN A 279 -26.20 -31.86 -28.22
C GLN A 279 -25.49 -30.76 -27.39
N GLU A 280 -24.29 -31.06 -26.89
CA GLU A 280 -23.42 -30.05 -26.27
C GLU A 280 -22.67 -29.29 -27.36
N ASP A 281 -23.02 -28.02 -27.57
CA ASP A 281 -22.09 -27.01 -28.08
C ASP A 281 -22.59 -25.58 -27.77
N LEU A 282 -21.75 -24.82 -27.08
CA LEU A 282 -21.59 -23.35 -27.22
C LEU A 282 -22.72 -22.41 -26.75
N ASN A 283 -23.13 -22.51 -25.48
CA ASN A 283 -23.58 -21.32 -24.72
C ASN A 283 -22.76 -21.15 -23.43
N TRP A 284 -21.61 -20.50 -23.55
CA TRP A 284 -20.73 -20.16 -22.42
C TRP A 284 -21.32 -19.02 -21.58
N ASN A 285 -21.80 -19.32 -20.37
CA ASN A 285 -22.29 -18.31 -19.43
C ASN A 285 -21.12 -17.67 -18.67
N ALA A 286 -20.89 -16.36 -18.86
CA ALA A 286 -19.93 -15.60 -18.05
C ALA A 286 -20.30 -15.61 -16.54
N LEU A 287 -21.60 -15.72 -16.23
CA LEU A 287 -22.13 -15.80 -14.87
C LEU A 287 -21.61 -17.02 -14.08
N GLU A 288 -21.25 -18.12 -14.76
CA GLU A 288 -20.68 -19.30 -14.10
C GLU A 288 -19.22 -19.07 -13.71
N TRP A 289 -18.49 -18.19 -14.42
CA TRP A 289 -17.13 -17.78 -14.05
C TRP A 289 -17.13 -16.78 -12.89
N ASP A 290 -18.05 -15.81 -12.87
CA ASP A 290 -18.21 -14.93 -11.71
C ASP A 290 -18.57 -15.76 -10.46
N ARG A 291 -19.52 -16.70 -10.58
CA ARG A 291 -19.87 -17.61 -9.48
C ARG A 291 -18.71 -18.53 -9.06
N ALA A 292 -17.96 -19.10 -10.00
CA ALA A 292 -16.80 -19.94 -9.68
C ALA A 292 -15.63 -19.15 -9.09
N ALA A 293 -15.49 -17.87 -9.42
CA ALA A 293 -14.52 -16.97 -8.80
C ALA A 293 -14.96 -16.52 -7.40
N GLU A 294 -16.27 -16.28 -7.19
CA GLU A 294 -16.87 -16.05 -5.86
C GLU A 294 -16.75 -17.27 -4.94
N GLU A 295 -16.82 -18.49 -5.48
CA GLU A 295 -16.60 -19.75 -4.74
C GLU A 295 -15.11 -20.09 -4.48
N LEU A 296 -14.15 -19.28 -4.98
CA LEU A 296 -12.70 -19.48 -4.84
C LEU A 296 -12.10 -18.45 -3.88
N THR A 297 -12.59 -18.43 -2.65
CA THR A 297 -12.06 -17.59 -1.58
C THR A 297 -10.60 -17.95 -1.27
N TRP A 298 -9.82 -16.97 -0.79
CA TRP A 298 -8.43 -17.19 -0.37
C TRP A 298 -8.31 -18.26 0.73
N GLU A 299 -9.32 -18.37 1.58
CA GLU A 299 -9.45 -19.40 2.60
C GLU A 299 -9.52 -20.80 1.98
N ARG A 300 -10.41 -21.03 1.00
CA ARG A 300 -10.52 -22.30 0.28
C ARG A 300 -9.28 -22.63 -0.56
N MET A 301 -8.64 -21.61 -1.14
CA MET A 301 -7.40 -21.80 -1.91
C MET A 301 -6.23 -22.25 -1.03
N LEU A 302 -6.06 -21.63 0.14
CA LEU A 302 -5.01 -21.96 1.10
C LEU A 302 -5.34 -23.20 1.95
N GLY A 303 -6.63 -23.52 2.10
CA GLY A 303 -7.14 -24.59 2.96
C GLY A 303 -7.44 -24.14 4.39
N LEU A 304 -7.74 -22.87 4.63
CA LEU A 304 -8.13 -22.36 5.96
C LEU A 304 -9.57 -22.77 6.34
N ASP A 305 -10.40 -23.11 5.35
CA ASP A 305 -11.77 -23.61 5.45
C ASP A 305 -11.92 -25.01 6.10
N GLY A 306 -10.82 -25.66 6.49
CA GLY A 306 -10.84 -27.04 6.99
C GLY A 306 -10.82 -28.12 5.90
N SER A 307 -10.84 -27.75 4.61
CA SER A 307 -10.81 -28.68 3.49
C SER A 307 -9.38 -29.18 3.19
N LEU A 308 -9.25 -30.40 2.68
CA LEU A 308 -7.95 -30.94 2.21
C LEU A 308 -7.65 -30.62 0.74
N VAL A 309 -8.52 -29.88 0.05
CA VAL A 309 -8.35 -29.51 -1.38
C VAL A 309 -7.05 -28.71 -1.62
N PHE A 310 -6.54 -27.96 -0.62
CA PHE A 310 -5.28 -27.24 -0.75
C PHE A 310 -4.07 -28.14 -1.08
N LEU A 311 -4.11 -29.45 -0.78
CA LEU A 311 -3.06 -30.39 -1.17
C LEU A 311 -2.93 -30.51 -2.70
N GLU A 312 -4.04 -30.39 -3.43
CA GLU A 312 -4.02 -30.31 -4.89
C GLU A 312 -3.36 -29.00 -5.35
N HIS A 313 -3.73 -27.86 -4.75
CA HIS A 313 -3.12 -26.56 -5.04
C HIS A 313 -1.61 -26.55 -4.76
N VAL A 314 -1.17 -27.15 -3.65
CA VAL A 314 0.25 -27.35 -3.31
C VAL A 314 0.96 -28.17 -4.38
N PHE A 315 0.36 -29.28 -4.85
CA PHE A 315 0.93 -30.09 -5.93
C PHE A 315 1.03 -29.32 -7.25
N TRP A 316 0.00 -28.56 -7.62
CA TRP A 316 0.01 -27.68 -8.80
C TRP A 316 1.09 -26.61 -8.68
N VAL A 317 1.25 -25.95 -7.53
CA VAL A 317 2.28 -24.93 -7.29
C VAL A 317 3.68 -25.52 -7.37
N VAL A 318 3.96 -26.69 -6.79
CA VAL A 318 5.27 -27.36 -6.93
C VAL A 318 5.55 -27.74 -8.38
N SER A 319 4.55 -28.27 -9.10
CA SER A 319 4.67 -28.66 -10.51
C SER A 319 4.93 -27.45 -11.42
N LEU A 320 4.18 -26.36 -11.21
CA LEU A 320 4.32 -25.10 -11.93
C LEU A 320 5.69 -24.48 -11.65
N ASN A 321 6.12 -24.39 -10.39
CA ASN A 321 7.45 -23.90 -10.03
C ASN A 321 8.57 -24.69 -10.71
N THR A 322 8.47 -26.02 -10.73
CA THR A 322 9.43 -26.91 -11.40
C THR A 322 9.52 -26.61 -12.90
N LEU A 323 8.38 -26.52 -13.57
CA LEU A 323 8.30 -26.18 -15.00
C LEU A 323 8.87 -24.78 -15.27
N PHE A 324 8.58 -23.81 -14.39
CA PHE A 324 9.02 -22.43 -14.53
C PHE A 324 10.54 -22.28 -14.40
N ILE A 325 11.14 -22.93 -13.39
CA ILE A 325 12.60 -22.96 -13.21
C ILE A 325 13.27 -23.63 -14.43
N LEU A 326 12.70 -24.72 -14.93
CA LEU A 326 13.23 -25.42 -16.10
C LEU A 326 13.19 -24.54 -17.37
N VAL A 327 12.04 -23.92 -17.66
CA VAL A 327 11.83 -23.14 -18.90
C VAL A 327 12.53 -21.78 -18.87
N PHE A 328 12.47 -21.05 -17.75
CA PHE A 328 12.91 -19.66 -17.65
C PHE A 328 14.24 -19.43 -16.91
N ALA A 329 14.77 -20.43 -16.20
CA ALA A 329 16.09 -20.31 -15.57
C ALA A 329 17.10 -21.28 -16.20
N PHE A 330 16.82 -22.58 -16.17
CA PHE A 330 17.73 -23.63 -16.63
C PHE A 330 18.01 -23.57 -18.14
N CYS A 331 16.97 -23.52 -18.97
CA CYS A 331 17.14 -23.49 -20.43
C CYS A 331 17.97 -22.28 -20.93
N PRO A 332 17.67 -21.02 -20.55
CA PRO A 332 18.50 -19.87 -20.91
C PRO A 332 19.92 -19.99 -20.38
N TYR A 333 20.11 -20.36 -19.10
CA TYR A 333 21.44 -20.52 -18.52
C TYR A 333 22.31 -21.51 -19.31
N HIS A 334 21.80 -22.68 -19.65
CA HIS A 334 22.57 -23.67 -20.42
C HIS A 334 22.86 -23.23 -21.86
N ILE A 335 21.91 -22.59 -22.55
CA ILE A 335 22.13 -22.00 -23.89
C ILE A 335 23.27 -20.97 -23.83
N GLY A 336 23.28 -20.13 -22.80
CA GLY A 336 24.37 -19.20 -22.52
C GLY A 336 25.68 -19.92 -22.27
N HIS A 337 25.71 -20.85 -21.32
CA HIS A 337 26.91 -21.56 -20.89
C HIS A 337 27.60 -22.30 -22.05
N PHE A 338 26.85 -23.07 -22.85
CA PHE A 338 27.41 -23.74 -24.03
C PHE A 338 28.00 -22.75 -25.05
N SER A 339 27.44 -21.54 -25.14
CA SER A 339 27.94 -20.49 -26.03
C SER A 339 29.19 -19.79 -25.49
N VAL A 340 29.28 -19.59 -24.17
CA VAL A 340 30.49 -19.06 -23.50
C VAL A 340 31.67 -20.02 -23.69
N VAL A 341 31.46 -21.31 -23.42
CA VAL A 341 32.45 -22.38 -23.62
C VAL A 341 32.83 -22.47 -25.11
N GLY A 342 31.85 -22.46 -26.01
CA GLY A 342 32.08 -22.56 -27.45
C GLY A 342 32.81 -21.37 -28.08
N LEU A 343 32.75 -20.19 -27.46
CA LEU A 343 33.45 -18.97 -27.90
C LEU A 343 34.76 -18.71 -27.14
N GLY A 344 35.05 -19.47 -26.07
CA GLY A 344 36.26 -19.31 -25.25
C GLY A 344 36.27 -18.07 -24.35
N PHE A 345 35.10 -17.60 -23.90
CA PHE A 345 34.98 -16.39 -23.04
C PHE A 345 34.89 -16.69 -21.54
N GLU A 346 35.10 -17.95 -21.12
CA GLU A 346 34.95 -18.37 -19.72
C GLU A 346 35.73 -17.51 -18.72
N ASP A 347 37.00 -17.20 -19.00
CA ASP A 347 37.86 -16.47 -18.04
C ASP A 347 37.39 -15.02 -17.82
N TYR A 348 36.87 -14.36 -18.86
CA TYR A 348 36.32 -13.02 -18.77
C TYR A 348 35.01 -12.98 -17.96
N ILE A 349 34.19 -14.02 -18.07
CA ILE A 349 32.91 -14.09 -17.36
C ILE A 349 33.12 -14.51 -15.91
N LYS A 350 34.05 -15.43 -15.62
CA LYS A 350 34.45 -15.77 -14.24
C LYS A 350 35.05 -14.56 -13.51
N ALA A 351 35.81 -13.71 -14.20
CA ALA A 351 36.33 -12.45 -13.66
C ALA A 351 35.23 -11.41 -13.34
N SER A 352 34.00 -11.58 -13.82
CA SER A 352 32.90 -10.63 -13.55
C SER A 352 32.23 -10.80 -12.18
N HIS A 353 32.59 -11.83 -11.40
CA HIS A 353 31.91 -12.28 -10.17
C HIS A 353 30.43 -12.71 -10.32
N PHE A 354 29.77 -12.41 -11.45
CA PHE A 354 28.35 -12.67 -11.71
C PHE A 354 28.12 -13.61 -12.91
N ASP A 355 28.97 -14.63 -13.06
CA ASP A 355 28.93 -15.62 -14.14
C ASP A 355 27.50 -16.10 -14.44
N GLY A 356 26.79 -16.61 -13.42
CA GLY A 356 25.41 -17.10 -13.57
C GLY A 356 24.44 -16.08 -14.19
N LEU A 357 24.54 -14.80 -13.83
CA LEU A 357 23.67 -13.74 -14.36
C LEU A 357 24.05 -13.37 -15.81
N VAL A 358 25.34 -13.14 -16.06
CA VAL A 358 25.85 -12.77 -17.39
C VAL A 358 25.59 -13.88 -18.40
N THR A 359 25.88 -15.13 -18.02
CA THR A 359 25.63 -16.33 -18.81
C THR A 359 24.13 -16.51 -19.09
N THR A 360 23.25 -16.28 -18.11
CA THR A 360 21.78 -16.35 -18.32
C THR A 360 21.28 -15.26 -19.27
N ILE A 361 21.73 -14.01 -19.13
CA ILE A 361 21.34 -12.91 -20.02
C ILE A 361 21.79 -13.18 -21.46
N LEU A 362 23.04 -13.64 -21.65
CA LEU A 362 23.55 -14.05 -22.96
C LEU A 362 22.69 -15.17 -23.57
N GLY A 363 22.33 -16.17 -22.77
CA GLY A 363 21.44 -17.25 -23.18
C GLY A 363 20.05 -16.77 -23.63
N TYR A 364 19.46 -15.81 -22.92
CA TYR A 364 18.20 -15.18 -23.34
C TYR A 364 18.32 -14.37 -24.65
N VAL A 365 19.42 -13.64 -24.85
CA VAL A 365 19.68 -12.92 -26.12
C VAL A 365 19.81 -13.90 -27.28
N LEU A 366 20.52 -15.01 -27.08
CA LEU A 366 20.67 -16.07 -28.09
C LEU A 366 19.35 -16.79 -28.36
N LEU A 367 18.55 -17.08 -27.32
CA LEU A 367 17.20 -17.64 -27.45
C LEU A 367 16.27 -16.71 -28.23
N ALA A 368 16.31 -15.39 -27.97
CA ALA A 368 15.56 -14.41 -28.75
C ALA A 368 15.98 -14.42 -30.23
N GLY A 369 17.28 -14.46 -30.51
CA GLY A 369 17.83 -14.59 -31.87
C GLY A 369 17.36 -15.87 -32.56
N ALA A 370 17.43 -17.02 -31.88
CA ALA A 370 16.96 -18.30 -32.39
C ALA A 370 15.45 -18.29 -32.68
N LEU A 371 14.62 -17.70 -31.81
CA LEU A 371 13.19 -17.55 -32.02
C LEU A 371 12.87 -16.66 -33.24
N ILE A 372 13.63 -15.58 -33.48
CA ILE A 372 13.51 -14.76 -34.70
C ILE A 372 13.83 -15.59 -35.96
N VAL A 373 14.92 -16.36 -35.95
CA VAL A 373 15.30 -17.22 -37.08
C VAL A 373 14.24 -18.29 -37.34
N CYS A 374 13.77 -18.97 -36.29
CA CYS A 374 12.70 -19.97 -36.39
C CYS A 374 11.38 -19.36 -36.88
N HIS A 375 11.02 -18.15 -36.45
CA HIS A 375 9.84 -17.43 -36.96
C HIS A 375 9.99 -17.09 -38.45
N ALA A 376 11.17 -16.67 -38.90
CA ALA A 376 11.46 -16.42 -40.31
C ALA A 376 11.35 -17.71 -41.14
N LEU A 377 11.94 -18.82 -40.67
CA LEU A 377 11.83 -20.14 -41.33
C LEU A 377 10.38 -20.63 -41.38
N ALA A 378 9.61 -20.51 -40.29
CA ALA A 378 8.19 -20.86 -40.26
C ALA A 378 7.35 -20.02 -41.23
N SER A 379 7.74 -18.76 -41.44
CA SER A 379 7.12 -17.89 -42.44
C SER A 379 7.43 -18.32 -43.88
N LEU A 380 8.64 -18.83 -44.16
CA LEU A 380 8.98 -19.40 -45.47
C LEU A 380 8.20 -20.69 -45.76
N VAL A 381 8.01 -21.53 -44.74
CA VAL A 381 7.26 -22.81 -44.81
C VAL A 381 5.74 -22.60 -44.75
N LYS A 382 5.25 -21.36 -44.56
CA LYS A 382 3.83 -20.99 -44.42
C LYS A 382 3.08 -21.71 -43.27
N PHE A 383 3.79 -22.19 -42.25
CA PHE A 383 3.16 -22.91 -41.14
C PHE A 383 2.58 -21.93 -40.10
N GLN A 384 1.32 -21.52 -40.32
CA GLN A 384 0.73 -20.37 -39.63
C GLN A 384 0.61 -20.53 -38.09
N ARG A 385 0.29 -21.74 -37.58
CA ARG A 385 0.15 -21.98 -36.12
C ARG A 385 1.49 -21.85 -35.39
N SER A 386 2.54 -22.50 -35.89
CA SER A 386 3.91 -22.41 -35.33
C SER A 386 4.47 -20.99 -35.46
N ARG A 387 4.25 -20.30 -36.60
CA ARG A 387 4.63 -18.89 -36.75
C ARG A 387 4.01 -18.01 -35.65
N ARG A 388 2.71 -18.15 -35.37
CA ARG A 388 2.05 -17.40 -34.29
C ARG A 388 2.64 -17.74 -32.92
N LEU A 389 2.84 -19.02 -32.61
CA LEU A 389 3.42 -19.47 -31.34
C LEU A 389 4.84 -18.91 -31.12
N LEU A 390 5.73 -19.09 -32.10
CA LEU A 390 7.11 -18.57 -32.05
C LEU A 390 7.16 -17.04 -31.92
N GLY A 391 6.23 -16.32 -32.56
CA GLY A 391 6.08 -14.88 -32.43
C GLY A 391 5.69 -14.46 -31.00
N VAL A 392 4.75 -15.16 -30.37
CA VAL A 392 4.37 -14.91 -28.95
C VAL A 392 5.53 -15.25 -28.01
N CYS A 393 6.21 -16.39 -28.18
CA CYS A 393 7.38 -16.74 -27.38
C CYS A 393 8.50 -15.70 -27.50
N TYR A 394 8.74 -15.16 -28.70
CA TYR A 394 9.69 -14.06 -28.90
C TYR A 394 9.25 -12.78 -28.17
N ILE A 395 7.96 -12.41 -28.22
CA ILE A 395 7.45 -11.24 -27.47
C ILE A 395 7.69 -11.41 -25.97
N VAL A 396 7.42 -12.59 -25.40
CA VAL A 396 7.68 -12.87 -23.97
C VAL A 396 9.16 -12.64 -23.63
N VAL A 397 10.08 -13.32 -24.33
CA VAL A 397 11.52 -13.19 -24.09
C VAL A 397 12.01 -11.74 -24.28
N LYS A 398 11.53 -11.06 -25.33
CA LYS A 398 11.85 -9.66 -25.64
C LYS A 398 11.42 -8.73 -24.51
N VAL A 399 10.20 -8.86 -23.99
CA VAL A 399 9.69 -8.02 -22.91
C VAL A 399 10.47 -8.29 -21.63
N SER A 400 10.73 -9.55 -21.27
CA SER A 400 11.57 -9.89 -20.10
C SER A 400 12.97 -9.26 -20.18
N LEU A 401 13.64 -9.32 -21.34
CA LEU A 401 14.94 -8.68 -21.55
C LEU A 401 14.88 -7.14 -21.45
N LEU A 402 13.84 -6.50 -22.00
CA LEU A 402 13.66 -5.05 -21.90
C LEU A 402 13.36 -4.61 -20.46
N VAL A 403 12.61 -5.40 -19.68
CA VAL A 403 12.34 -5.15 -18.26
C VAL A 403 13.64 -5.24 -17.43
N VAL A 404 14.48 -6.27 -17.66
CA VAL A 404 15.79 -6.38 -16.98
C VAL A 404 16.70 -5.19 -17.34
N MET A 405 16.66 -4.73 -18.60
CA MET A 405 17.41 -3.55 -19.04
C MET A 405 16.90 -2.25 -18.39
N GLU A 406 15.59 -2.00 -18.36
CA GLU A 406 15.01 -0.73 -17.88
C GLU A 406 14.86 -0.66 -16.34
N ILE A 407 14.63 -1.77 -15.63
CA ILE A 407 14.45 -1.80 -14.15
C ILE A 407 15.71 -2.27 -13.41
N GLY A 408 16.50 -3.16 -14.01
CA GLY A 408 17.76 -3.64 -13.42
C GLY A 408 18.95 -2.75 -13.81
N LEU A 409 19.30 -2.75 -15.09
CA LEU A 409 20.54 -2.15 -15.58
C LEU A 409 20.53 -0.61 -15.54
N PHE A 410 19.43 0.05 -15.91
CA PHE A 410 19.38 1.52 -15.94
C PHE A 410 19.58 2.16 -14.55
N PRO A 411 18.87 1.74 -13.48
CA PRO A 411 19.15 2.22 -12.13
C PRO A 411 20.57 1.90 -11.67
N LEU A 412 21.08 0.68 -11.92
CA LEU A 412 22.44 0.30 -11.56
C LEU A 412 23.49 1.26 -12.17
N ILE A 413 23.38 1.57 -13.46
CA ILE A 413 24.28 2.54 -14.12
C ILE A 413 24.18 3.92 -13.46
N CYS A 414 22.96 4.40 -13.17
CA CYS A 414 22.78 5.67 -12.48
C CYS A 414 23.42 5.68 -11.08
N GLY A 415 23.32 4.56 -10.34
CA GLY A 415 23.99 4.36 -9.06
C GLY A 415 25.51 4.47 -9.14
N TRP A 416 26.13 3.79 -10.11
CA TRP A 416 27.58 3.91 -10.36
C TRP A 416 28.01 5.33 -10.72
N TRP A 417 27.21 6.07 -11.52
CA TRP A 417 27.49 7.48 -11.79
C TRP A 417 27.45 8.33 -10.51
N LEU A 418 26.50 8.07 -9.60
CA LEU A 418 26.39 8.79 -8.33
C LEU A 418 27.57 8.49 -7.39
N ASP A 419 27.96 7.22 -7.22
CA ASP A 419 29.12 6.86 -6.38
C ASP A 419 30.42 7.45 -6.94
N ILE A 420 30.73 7.22 -8.22
CA ILE A 420 31.96 7.73 -8.86
C ILE A 420 32.04 9.27 -8.79
N CYS A 421 30.90 9.97 -8.93
CA CYS A 421 30.86 11.43 -8.81
C CYS A 421 30.96 11.95 -7.37
N SER A 422 30.75 11.10 -6.35
CA SER A 422 30.75 11.46 -4.93
C SER A 422 31.96 10.93 -4.14
N LEU A 423 32.87 10.15 -4.74
CA LEU A 423 34.08 9.64 -4.08
C LEU A 423 34.88 10.71 -3.33
N GLU A 424 35.15 11.85 -3.99
CA GLU A 424 35.89 12.98 -3.40
C GLU A 424 35.13 13.72 -2.29
N MET A 425 33.83 13.45 -2.13
CA MET A 425 33.04 13.96 -1.02
C MET A 425 33.35 13.20 0.28
N PHE A 426 33.77 11.93 0.19
CA PHE A 426 33.99 11.03 1.33
C PHE A 426 35.47 10.63 1.54
N ASP A 427 36.41 11.30 0.86
CA ASP A 427 37.84 10.94 0.78
C ASP A 427 38.14 9.52 0.27
N ALA A 428 37.19 8.92 -0.45
CA ALA A 428 37.35 7.59 -1.03
C ALA A 428 38.03 7.67 -2.42
N THR A 429 38.75 6.62 -2.80
CA THR A 429 39.30 6.45 -4.14
C THR A 429 38.61 5.32 -4.90
N LEU A 430 38.77 5.29 -6.24
CA LEU A 430 38.30 4.18 -7.08
C LEU A 430 38.88 2.83 -6.65
N LYS A 431 40.09 2.81 -6.08
CA LYS A 431 40.75 1.60 -5.60
C LYS A 431 40.10 1.04 -4.33
N ASP A 432 39.63 1.92 -3.44
CA ASP A 432 38.92 1.49 -2.23
C ASP A 432 37.53 0.91 -2.60
N ARG A 433 36.92 1.41 -3.68
CA ARG A 433 35.71 0.84 -4.27
C ARG A 433 35.94 -0.49 -4.96
N GLU A 434 37.03 -0.64 -5.71
CA GLU A 434 37.47 -1.93 -6.28
C GLU A 434 37.61 -2.99 -5.18
N GLN A 435 38.34 -2.68 -4.11
CA GLN A 435 38.48 -3.58 -2.93
C GLN A 435 37.14 -3.87 -2.24
N SER A 436 36.27 -2.87 -2.11
CA SER A 436 34.92 -3.07 -1.56
C SER A 436 34.08 -3.99 -2.45
N PHE A 437 34.17 -3.86 -3.78
CA PHE A 437 33.48 -4.71 -4.74
C PHE A 437 33.99 -6.15 -4.68
N ASP A 438 35.31 -6.36 -4.68
CA ASP A 438 35.92 -7.69 -4.57
C ASP A 438 35.52 -8.42 -3.27
N SER A 439 35.42 -7.68 -2.16
CA SER A 439 35.05 -8.23 -0.85
C SER A 439 33.56 -8.63 -0.74
N ALA A 440 32.66 -7.89 -1.41
CA ALA A 440 31.21 -8.05 -1.29
C ALA A 440 30.48 -7.63 -2.60
N PRO A 441 30.66 -8.36 -3.71
CA PRO A 441 30.18 -7.93 -5.02
C PRO A 441 28.65 -7.84 -5.08
N GLY A 442 27.95 -8.80 -4.46
CA GLY A 442 26.47 -8.80 -4.39
C GLY A 442 25.92 -7.59 -3.63
N THR A 443 26.46 -7.31 -2.44
CA THR A 443 26.02 -6.18 -1.60
C THR A 443 26.32 -4.85 -2.26
N THR A 444 27.51 -4.68 -2.85
CA THR A 444 27.86 -3.44 -3.56
C THR A 444 26.97 -3.22 -4.78
N MET A 445 26.70 -4.24 -5.61
CA MET A 445 25.75 -4.10 -6.72
C MET A 445 24.33 -3.75 -6.25
N PHE A 446 23.84 -4.39 -5.18
CA PHE A 446 22.52 -4.09 -4.62
C PHE A 446 22.42 -2.64 -4.13
N LEU A 447 23.44 -2.14 -3.41
CA LEU A 447 23.46 -0.76 -2.93
C LEU A 447 23.50 0.27 -4.07
N HIS A 448 24.30 0.03 -5.11
CA HIS A 448 24.30 0.91 -6.29
C HIS A 448 22.95 0.88 -7.02
N TRP A 449 22.34 -0.30 -7.22
CA TRP A 449 21.01 -0.40 -7.80
C TRP A 449 19.94 0.32 -6.96
N LEU A 450 19.97 0.17 -5.63
CA LEU A 450 19.03 0.82 -4.71
C LEU A 450 19.15 2.35 -4.76
N VAL A 451 20.36 2.90 -4.62
CA VAL A 451 20.63 4.35 -4.71
C VAL A 451 20.23 4.89 -6.08
N GLY A 452 20.56 4.15 -7.14
CA GLY A 452 20.16 4.48 -8.51
C GLY A 452 18.65 4.48 -8.72
N MET A 453 17.92 3.53 -8.13
CA MET A 453 16.45 3.45 -8.24
C MET A 453 15.78 4.61 -7.52
N VAL A 454 16.26 4.93 -6.31
CA VAL A 454 15.83 6.11 -5.54
C VAL A 454 16.06 7.41 -6.34
N TYR A 455 17.20 7.53 -7.02
CA TYR A 455 17.49 8.69 -7.88
C TYR A 455 16.57 8.77 -9.11
N VAL A 456 16.37 7.66 -9.85
CA VAL A 456 15.45 7.61 -11.01
C VAL A 456 14.03 7.99 -10.61
N PHE A 457 13.59 7.53 -9.44
CA PHE A 457 12.29 7.83 -8.84
C PHE A 457 12.12 9.31 -8.48
N TYR A 458 13.07 9.91 -7.74
CA TYR A 458 13.03 11.35 -7.43
C TYR A 458 13.11 12.21 -8.69
N PHE A 459 13.89 11.80 -9.70
CA PHE A 459 13.94 12.49 -10.99
C PHE A 459 12.58 12.44 -11.70
N ALA A 460 11.92 11.27 -11.73
CA ALA A 460 10.58 11.15 -12.31
C ALA A 460 9.55 12.05 -11.58
N SER A 461 9.54 12.06 -10.24
CA SER A 461 8.68 12.95 -9.46
C SER A 461 8.96 14.44 -9.70
N PHE A 462 10.22 14.82 -9.94
CA PHE A 462 10.57 16.19 -10.36
C PHE A 462 10.04 16.53 -11.77
N ILE A 463 10.15 15.62 -12.74
CA ILE A 463 9.56 15.82 -14.08
C ILE A 463 8.03 15.96 -14.03
N LEU A 464 7.35 15.24 -13.14
CA LEU A 464 5.90 15.42 -12.92
C LEU A 464 5.58 16.80 -12.36
N LEU A 465 6.34 17.30 -11.38
CA LEU A 465 6.19 18.67 -10.88
C LEU A 465 6.47 19.73 -11.97
N LEU A 466 7.45 19.51 -12.85
CA LEU A 466 7.68 20.39 -14.01
C LEU A 466 6.47 20.40 -14.97
N ARG A 467 5.81 19.26 -15.21
CA ARG A 467 4.59 19.16 -16.05
C ARG A 467 3.39 19.90 -15.46
N GLU A 468 3.33 20.07 -14.14
CA GLU A 468 2.30 20.87 -13.48
C GLU A 468 2.50 22.40 -13.61
N VAL A 469 3.68 22.85 -14.05
CA VAL A 469 4.06 24.27 -14.13
C VAL A 469 4.27 24.71 -15.56
N LEU A 470 4.83 23.84 -16.41
CA LEU A 470 5.12 24.13 -17.81
C LEU A 470 3.92 23.81 -18.70
N ARG A 471 3.74 24.62 -19.74
CA ARG A 471 2.76 24.42 -20.80
C ARG A 471 2.87 23.02 -21.42
N PRO A 472 1.75 22.32 -21.69
CA PRO A 472 1.76 21.01 -22.35
C PRO A 472 2.50 21.06 -23.69
N GLY A 473 3.41 20.10 -23.89
CA GLY A 473 4.25 20.02 -25.10
C GLY A 473 5.64 20.67 -25.01
N VAL A 474 5.97 21.44 -23.95
CA VAL A 474 7.36 21.92 -23.73
C VAL A 474 8.30 20.72 -23.52
N LEU A 475 7.89 19.79 -22.64
CA LEU A 475 8.64 18.57 -22.31
C LEU A 475 8.36 17.40 -23.27
N TRP A 476 8.08 17.66 -24.56
CA TRP A 476 7.71 16.61 -25.53
C TRP A 476 8.76 15.49 -25.72
N PHE A 477 10.04 15.79 -25.42
CA PHE A 477 11.15 14.84 -25.52
C PHE A 477 11.23 13.88 -24.32
N LEU A 478 10.62 14.25 -23.19
CA LEU A 478 10.43 13.38 -22.02
C LEU A 478 9.05 12.75 -22.12
N ARG A 479 8.96 11.44 -21.91
CA ARG A 479 7.67 10.73 -21.95
C ARG A 479 6.84 11.10 -20.72
N ASN A 480 5.52 11.18 -20.90
CA ASN A 480 4.60 11.29 -19.78
C ASN A 480 4.34 9.88 -19.24
N LEU A 481 4.61 9.64 -17.96
CA LEU A 481 4.34 8.35 -17.32
C LEU A 481 2.90 8.26 -16.78
N ASN A 482 2.24 9.40 -16.61
CA ASN A 482 0.87 9.52 -16.08
C ASN A 482 -0.15 9.81 -17.21
N ASP A 483 0.16 9.42 -18.45
CA ASP A 483 -0.78 9.50 -19.56
C ASP A 483 -1.66 8.24 -19.50
N PRO A 484 -3.01 8.33 -19.40
CA PRO A 484 -3.86 7.15 -19.23
C PRO A 484 -3.79 6.18 -20.41
N ASP A 485 -3.41 6.66 -21.61
CA ASP A 485 -3.19 5.82 -22.79
C ASP A 485 -1.77 5.19 -22.82
N PHE A 486 -0.88 5.56 -21.89
CA PHE A 486 0.49 5.06 -21.84
C PHE A 486 0.64 3.80 -20.98
N ASN A 487 0.55 2.64 -21.63
CA ASN A 487 0.97 1.38 -21.05
C ASN A 487 2.43 1.06 -21.43
N PRO A 488 3.41 1.10 -20.50
CA PRO A 488 4.82 0.91 -20.82
C PRO A 488 5.12 -0.45 -21.47
N VAL A 489 4.40 -1.49 -21.04
CA VAL A 489 4.60 -2.85 -21.54
C VAL A 489 3.95 -3.07 -22.91
N GLN A 490 2.83 -2.42 -23.23
CA GLN A 490 2.30 -2.40 -24.60
C GLN A 490 3.33 -1.76 -25.56
N GLU A 491 3.98 -0.68 -25.13
CA GLU A 491 5.04 -0.07 -25.93
C GLU A 491 6.26 -1.02 -26.12
N MET A 492 6.68 -1.73 -25.06
CA MET A 492 7.70 -2.79 -25.15
C MET A 492 7.29 -3.95 -26.07
N ILE A 493 6.00 -4.25 -26.21
CA ILE A 493 5.48 -5.25 -27.16
C ILE A 493 5.60 -4.74 -28.60
N HIS A 494 5.08 -3.54 -28.90
CA HIS A 494 4.95 -3.05 -30.28
C HIS A 494 6.25 -2.48 -30.89
N LEU A 495 7.11 -1.79 -30.12
CA LEU A 495 8.29 -1.13 -30.68
C LEU A 495 9.47 -2.10 -30.91
N PRO A 496 10.26 -1.94 -31.99
CA PRO A 496 11.46 -2.76 -32.22
C PRO A 496 12.61 -2.39 -31.26
N ILE A 497 13.43 -3.38 -30.91
CA ILE A 497 14.49 -3.31 -29.89
C ILE A 497 15.44 -2.12 -30.12
N TYR A 498 15.81 -1.80 -31.37
CA TYR A 498 16.71 -0.67 -31.66
C TYR A 498 16.16 0.69 -31.19
N ARG A 499 14.83 0.87 -31.14
CA ARG A 499 14.22 2.12 -30.63
C ARG A 499 14.37 2.20 -29.11
N HIS A 500 14.18 1.09 -28.40
CA HIS A 500 14.45 1.01 -26.95
C HIS A 500 15.93 1.25 -26.67
N LEU A 501 16.85 0.57 -27.37
CA LEU A 501 18.29 0.76 -27.16
C LEU A 501 18.74 2.20 -27.41
N ARG A 502 18.26 2.84 -28.49
CA ARG A 502 18.55 4.26 -28.77
C ARG A 502 18.02 5.17 -27.65
N ARG A 503 16.81 4.91 -27.13
CA ARG A 503 16.23 5.68 -26.02
C ARG A 503 16.98 5.45 -24.72
N PHE A 504 17.33 4.20 -24.39
CA PHE A 504 18.13 3.82 -23.22
C PHE A 504 19.47 4.57 -23.21
N ILE A 505 20.21 4.58 -24.34
CA ILE A 505 21.46 5.32 -24.47
C ILE A 505 21.24 6.82 -24.25
N LEU A 506 20.17 7.40 -24.82
CA LEU A 506 19.83 8.81 -24.61
C LEU A 506 19.51 9.11 -23.14
N SER A 507 18.74 8.24 -22.47
CA SER A 507 18.45 8.36 -21.04
C SER A 507 19.72 8.30 -20.19
N VAL A 508 20.61 7.33 -20.42
CA VAL A 508 21.89 7.21 -19.70
C VAL A 508 22.74 8.48 -19.87
N VAL A 509 22.84 9.03 -21.09
CA VAL A 509 23.57 10.28 -21.34
C VAL A 509 22.93 11.47 -20.64
N VAL A 510 21.60 11.63 -20.70
CA VAL A 510 20.89 12.74 -20.06
C VAL A 510 21.06 12.68 -18.54
N PHE A 511 20.69 11.56 -17.91
CA PHE A 511 20.77 11.38 -16.46
C PHE A 511 22.21 11.52 -15.96
N GLY A 512 23.17 10.88 -16.64
CA GLY A 512 24.60 11.02 -16.31
C GLY A 512 25.10 12.47 -16.40
N SER A 513 24.76 13.19 -17.47
CA SER A 513 25.16 14.60 -17.61
C SER A 513 24.62 15.51 -16.48
N ILE A 514 23.41 15.20 -15.97
CA ILE A 514 22.81 15.89 -14.84
C ILE A 514 23.54 15.54 -13.53
N VAL A 515 23.94 14.27 -13.32
CA VAL A 515 24.75 13.86 -12.17
C VAL A 515 26.12 14.58 -12.15
N LEU A 516 26.81 14.69 -13.29
CA LEU A 516 28.06 15.45 -13.37
C LEU A 516 27.88 16.93 -13.03
N LEU A 517 26.78 17.54 -13.50
CA LEU A 517 26.48 18.96 -13.26
C LEU A 517 26.02 19.23 -11.82
N MET A 518 25.29 18.30 -11.20
CA MET A 518 24.72 18.47 -9.85
C MET A 518 25.65 17.97 -8.73
N LEU A 519 26.52 16.99 -8.96
CA LEU A 519 27.42 16.47 -7.92
C LEU A 519 28.89 16.76 -8.24
N TRP A 520 29.42 16.18 -9.32
CA TRP A 520 30.87 16.20 -9.59
C TRP A 520 31.43 17.62 -9.72
N LEU A 521 30.78 18.48 -10.50
CA LEU A 521 31.21 19.85 -10.72
C LEU A 521 31.11 20.70 -9.43
N PRO A 522 30.00 20.71 -8.66
CA PRO A 522 29.95 21.34 -7.35
C PRO A 522 31.01 20.82 -6.36
N ILE A 523 31.21 19.51 -6.23
CA ILE A 523 32.21 18.94 -5.31
C ILE A 523 33.62 19.43 -5.66
N ARG A 524 33.98 19.45 -6.94
CA ARG A 524 35.27 20.01 -7.41
C ARG A 524 35.44 21.49 -7.10
N ILE A 525 34.38 22.28 -7.23
CA ILE A 525 34.39 23.72 -6.90
C ILE A 525 34.44 23.95 -5.37
N ILE A 526 33.74 23.14 -4.57
CA ILE A 526 33.80 23.19 -3.10
C ILE A 526 35.22 22.88 -2.63
N LYS A 527 35.87 21.84 -3.17
CA LYS A 527 37.25 21.47 -2.86
C LYS A 527 38.27 22.58 -3.19
N LEU A 528 37.99 23.36 -4.25
CA LEU A 528 38.80 24.52 -4.65
C LEU A 528 38.58 25.74 -3.74
N LEU A 529 37.32 26.05 -3.40
CA LEU A 529 36.95 27.26 -2.64
C LEU A 529 37.08 27.09 -1.11
N PHE A 530 36.85 25.88 -0.61
CA PHE A 530 36.77 25.55 0.81
C PHE A 530 37.56 24.26 1.13
N PRO A 531 38.90 24.31 1.10
CA PRO A 531 39.75 23.11 1.23
C PRO A 531 39.64 22.38 2.58
N THR A 532 39.08 23.02 3.61
CA THR A 532 38.84 22.43 4.96
C THR A 532 37.40 21.98 5.17
N PHE A 533 36.53 22.05 4.15
CA PHE A 533 35.12 21.69 4.27
C PHE A 533 34.86 20.22 3.94
N LEU A 534 35.58 19.69 2.95
CA LEU A 534 35.63 18.25 2.65
C LEU A 534 36.81 17.61 3.40
N PRO A 535 36.76 16.29 3.72
CA PRO A 535 35.69 15.35 3.38
C PRO A 535 34.47 15.42 4.29
N TYR A 536 33.43 14.68 3.93
CA TYR A 536 32.29 14.40 4.79
C TYR A 536 32.58 13.16 5.64
N ASN A 537 32.67 13.34 6.95
CA ASN A 537 32.87 12.27 7.92
C ASN A 537 31.66 11.33 7.96
N VAL A 538 31.83 10.13 7.39
CA VAL A 538 30.91 9.00 7.51
C VAL A 538 31.72 7.85 8.12
N MET A 539 31.53 7.56 9.40
CA MET A 539 32.12 6.37 10.02
C MET A 539 31.33 5.15 9.54
N LEU A 540 31.97 4.30 8.73
CA LEU A 540 31.28 3.18 8.09
C LEU A 540 31.43 1.89 8.92
N TYR A 541 30.42 1.63 9.75
CA TYR A 541 29.91 0.32 10.19
C TYR A 541 30.81 -0.73 10.90
N SER A 542 32.15 -0.62 10.90
CA SER A 542 33.01 -1.70 11.42
C SER A 542 33.05 -1.80 12.95
N ASP A 543 33.07 -0.67 13.65
CA ASP A 543 33.27 -0.59 15.12
C ASP A 543 32.11 0.08 15.88
N ALA A 544 31.07 0.55 15.16
CA ALA A 544 29.93 1.24 15.77
C ALA A 544 28.92 0.23 16.36
N PRO A 545 28.48 0.42 17.62
CA PRO A 545 27.43 -0.43 18.20
C PRO A 545 26.09 -0.24 17.48
N VAL A 546 25.22 -1.25 17.59
CA VAL A 546 23.84 -1.29 17.03
C VAL A 546 22.99 -0.03 17.32
N SER A 547 23.36 0.74 18.34
CA SER A 547 22.72 2.00 18.73
C SER A 547 22.99 3.23 17.86
N GLU A 548 23.92 3.17 16.89
CA GLU A 548 24.01 4.25 15.88
C GLU A 548 22.97 4.06 14.76
N LEU A 549 22.67 2.81 14.40
CA LEU A 549 21.66 2.48 13.38
C LEU A 549 20.26 2.96 13.78
N SER A 550 19.93 2.93 15.07
CA SER A 550 18.63 3.42 15.56
C SER A 550 18.47 4.93 15.38
N LEU A 551 19.55 5.71 15.39
CA LEU A 551 19.51 7.16 15.19
C LEU A 551 19.46 7.53 13.70
N GLU A 552 20.14 6.79 12.83
CA GLU A 552 19.96 6.88 11.37
C GLU A 552 18.53 6.49 10.95
N LEU A 553 17.97 5.42 11.53
CA LEU A 553 16.58 5.02 11.32
C LEU A 553 15.59 6.05 11.87
N LEU A 554 15.85 6.67 13.02
CA LEU A 554 15.02 7.76 13.56
C LEU A 554 15.02 8.97 12.62
N LEU A 555 16.19 9.33 12.08
CA LEU A 555 16.31 10.40 11.09
C LEU A 555 15.48 10.07 9.83
N LEU A 556 15.61 8.85 9.31
CA LEU A 556 14.92 8.39 8.10
C LEU A 556 13.39 8.20 8.29
N GLN A 557 12.95 7.83 9.48
CA GLN A 557 11.56 7.42 9.75
C GLN A 557 10.71 8.44 10.51
N VAL A 558 11.31 9.48 11.09
CA VAL A 558 10.61 10.52 11.87
C VAL A 558 10.93 11.91 11.33
N VAL A 559 12.21 12.26 11.16
CA VAL A 559 12.62 13.60 10.72
C VAL A 559 12.40 13.81 9.22
N LEU A 560 12.81 12.84 8.39
CA LEU A 560 12.68 12.94 6.94
C LEU A 560 11.20 12.95 6.47
N PRO A 561 10.28 12.12 7.01
CA PRO A 561 8.85 12.25 6.70
C PRO A 561 8.29 13.57 7.19
N ALA A 562 8.57 14.01 8.43
CA ALA A 562 8.09 15.31 8.93
C ALA A 562 8.54 16.52 8.08
N LEU A 563 9.67 16.40 7.36
CA LEU A 563 10.13 17.37 6.36
C LEU A 563 9.44 17.24 5.00
N LEU A 564 9.22 16.02 4.49
CA LEU A 564 8.70 15.76 3.14
C LEU A 564 7.15 15.72 3.06
N GLU A 565 6.50 15.19 4.10
CA GLU A 565 5.07 14.87 4.18
C GLU A 565 4.18 16.11 4.42
N GLN A 566 4.78 17.24 4.79
CA GLN A 566 4.09 18.53 4.77
C GLN A 566 3.85 18.95 3.31
N GLY A 567 2.67 18.68 2.75
CA GLY A 567 2.30 19.01 1.36
C GLY A 567 2.52 20.49 0.92
N HIS A 568 2.75 21.39 1.88
CA HIS A 568 3.29 22.72 1.64
C HIS A 568 4.66 22.75 0.95
N THR A 569 5.53 21.74 1.11
CA THR A 569 6.84 21.69 0.44
C THR A 569 6.69 21.52 -1.07
N ARG A 570 5.82 20.61 -1.53
CA ARG A 570 5.44 20.48 -2.96
C ARG A 570 4.83 21.76 -3.49
N GLN A 571 3.91 22.39 -2.76
CA GLN A 571 3.32 23.68 -3.15
C GLN A 571 4.37 24.80 -3.23
N TRP A 572 5.32 24.86 -2.29
CA TRP A 572 6.39 25.84 -2.27
C TRP A 572 7.39 25.61 -3.41
N LEU A 573 7.77 24.37 -3.68
CA LEU A 573 8.61 23.99 -4.81
C LEU A 573 7.92 24.31 -6.14
N LYS A 574 6.61 24.03 -6.27
CA LYS A 574 5.80 24.45 -7.43
C LYS A 574 5.82 25.96 -7.65
N ARG A 575 5.64 26.75 -6.58
CA ARG A 575 5.75 28.24 -6.64
C ARG A 575 7.16 28.71 -7.01
N LEU A 576 8.21 28.06 -6.47
CA LEU A 576 9.61 28.39 -6.78
C LEU A 576 9.93 28.10 -8.25
N VAL A 577 9.56 26.91 -8.75
CA VAL A 577 9.72 26.55 -10.15
C VAL A 577 8.93 27.52 -11.04
N HIS A 578 7.67 27.83 -10.70
CA HIS A 578 6.86 28.80 -11.46
C HIS A 578 7.48 30.21 -11.47
N ALA A 579 7.99 30.70 -10.34
CA ALA A 579 8.68 31.98 -10.27
C ALA A 579 9.97 31.98 -11.11
N TRP A 580 10.71 30.87 -11.13
CA TRP A 580 11.89 30.69 -11.97
C TRP A 580 11.54 30.64 -13.47
N THR A 581 10.53 29.85 -13.86
CA THR A 581 10.10 29.75 -15.27
C THR A 581 9.51 31.06 -15.78
N PHE A 582 8.78 31.80 -14.94
CA PHE A 582 8.30 33.15 -15.25
C PHE A 582 9.47 34.12 -15.46
N THR A 583 10.44 34.13 -14.54
CA THR A 583 11.62 35.01 -14.63
C THR A 583 12.47 34.70 -15.86
N ALA A 584 12.76 33.41 -16.11
CA ALA A 584 13.50 32.97 -17.29
C ALA A 584 12.73 33.25 -18.59
N GLY A 585 11.41 33.00 -18.60
CA GLY A 585 10.51 33.28 -19.71
C GLY A 585 10.43 34.78 -20.04
N TYR A 586 10.47 35.66 -19.04
CA TYR A 586 10.50 37.10 -19.25
C TYR A 586 11.86 37.59 -19.76
N VAL A 587 12.96 37.20 -19.10
CA VAL A 587 14.33 37.60 -19.47
C VAL A 587 14.72 37.14 -20.88
N LEU A 588 14.21 36.00 -21.33
CA LEU A 588 14.51 35.44 -22.65
C LEU A 588 13.43 35.71 -23.70
N ASP A 589 12.31 36.35 -23.32
CA ASP A 589 11.12 36.51 -24.17
C ASP A 589 10.72 35.14 -24.78
N LEU A 590 10.42 34.22 -23.87
CA LEU A 590 9.95 32.83 -24.06
C LEU A 590 8.72 32.51 -23.17
N HIS A 591 8.10 33.52 -22.54
CA HIS A 591 6.96 33.36 -21.63
C HIS A 591 5.82 32.54 -22.25
N SER A 592 5.29 32.98 -23.39
CA SER A 592 4.25 32.30 -24.19
C SER A 592 4.61 30.84 -24.52
N TYR A 593 5.90 30.53 -24.75
CA TYR A 593 6.34 29.16 -25.00
C TYR A 593 6.30 28.27 -23.75
N LEU A 594 6.79 28.77 -22.62
CA LEU A 594 6.99 28.00 -21.37
C LEU A 594 5.73 27.88 -20.51
N LEU A 595 4.94 28.94 -20.40
CA LEU A 595 3.78 29.04 -19.51
C LEU A 595 2.45 29.09 -20.29
N GLY A 596 2.50 29.38 -21.60
CA GLY A 596 1.34 29.80 -22.36
C GLY A 596 1.06 31.29 -22.18
N ASP A 597 0.11 31.79 -22.95
CA ASP A 597 -0.49 33.09 -22.72
C ASP A 597 -1.79 32.86 -21.95
N HIS A 598 -1.96 33.55 -20.82
CA HIS A 598 -3.25 33.58 -20.13
C HIS A 598 -4.21 34.39 -21.01
N GLU A 599 -5.11 33.71 -21.72
CA GLU A 599 -6.36 34.34 -22.13
C GLU A 599 -7.17 34.60 -20.87
N ASP A 600 -7.53 35.87 -20.64
CA ASP A 600 -8.36 36.26 -19.50
C ASP A 600 -9.73 35.55 -19.60
N GLU A 601 -10.07 34.69 -18.63
CA GLU A 601 -11.36 33.97 -18.55
C GLU A 601 -12.58 34.90 -18.26
N ASP A 602 -12.44 36.21 -18.46
CA ASP A 602 -13.47 37.22 -18.24
C ASP A 602 -14.39 37.48 -19.46
N ASN A 603 -14.27 36.70 -20.55
CA ASN A 603 -15.00 36.99 -21.80
C ASN A 603 -15.58 35.78 -22.55
N GLN A 604 -16.13 34.79 -21.82
CA GLN A 604 -16.92 33.71 -22.42
C GLN A 604 -18.29 33.56 -21.73
N PRO A 605 -19.35 34.24 -22.22
CA PRO A 605 -20.70 34.01 -21.73
C PRO A 605 -21.27 32.70 -22.30
N ASN A 606 -22.00 31.96 -21.46
CA ASN A 606 -22.68 30.69 -21.72
C ASN A 606 -21.81 29.41 -21.75
N ASN A 607 -21.58 28.85 -20.57
CA ASN A 607 -21.60 27.41 -20.37
C ASN A 607 -22.39 27.12 -19.06
N PRO A 608 -23.36 26.18 -19.04
CA PRO A 608 -24.13 25.89 -17.83
C PRO A 608 -23.25 25.22 -16.75
N PRO A 609 -23.61 25.30 -15.45
CA PRO A 609 -22.79 24.77 -14.35
C PRO A 609 -22.81 23.23 -14.28
N GLY A 610 -22.06 22.62 -15.20
CA GLY A 610 -21.88 21.18 -15.31
C GLY A 610 -20.92 20.61 -14.26
N ARG A 611 -21.44 20.36 -13.05
CA ARG A 611 -20.95 19.31 -12.14
C ARG A 611 -19.44 19.31 -11.90
N HIS A 612 -18.92 20.31 -11.18
CA HIS A 612 -17.62 20.18 -10.52
C HIS A 612 -17.64 18.96 -9.60
N ASN A 613 -16.93 17.91 -10.00
CA ASN A 613 -16.90 16.65 -9.28
C ASN A 613 -16.06 16.84 -8.02
N ASN A 614 -16.71 17.05 -6.88
CA ASN A 614 -16.09 17.48 -5.62
C ASN A 614 -15.38 16.31 -4.88
N ASN A 615 -14.64 15.50 -5.65
CA ASN A 615 -13.97 14.27 -5.20
C ASN A 615 -12.51 14.51 -4.74
N ASN A 616 -12.16 15.74 -4.34
CA ASN A 616 -10.98 15.97 -3.50
C ASN A 616 -11.31 15.67 -2.03
N ARG A 617 -11.79 14.44 -1.78
CA ARG A 617 -11.84 13.88 -0.43
C ARG A 617 -10.40 13.47 -0.09
N ILE A 618 -9.82 14.13 0.91
CA ILE A 618 -8.51 13.76 1.44
C ILE A 618 -8.59 12.28 1.88
N PRO A 619 -7.73 11.37 1.39
CA PRO A 619 -7.72 10.00 1.86
C PRO A 619 -7.47 9.94 3.36
N GLY A 620 -8.21 9.08 4.05
CA GLY A 620 -8.01 8.79 5.48
C GLY A 620 -6.61 8.25 5.75
N LEU A 621 -6.13 8.45 6.97
CA LEU A 621 -4.76 8.14 7.37
C LEU A 621 -4.51 6.62 7.41
N GLY A 622 -3.37 6.17 6.86
CA GLY A 622 -2.95 4.78 6.98
C GLY A 622 -1.67 4.42 6.21
N GLU A 623 -1.37 5.11 5.11
CA GLU A 623 -0.29 4.73 4.20
C GLU A 623 0.80 5.81 4.14
N GLY A 624 2.06 5.40 4.34
CA GLY A 624 3.21 6.32 4.39
C GLY A 624 3.71 6.77 3.01
N LEU A 625 5.04 6.91 2.88
CA LEU A 625 5.75 7.45 1.70
C LEU A 625 5.32 6.85 0.34
N HIS A 626 4.72 5.65 0.34
CA HIS A 626 4.14 4.99 -0.83
C HIS A 626 2.85 5.66 -1.33
N ALA A 627 1.87 5.99 -0.47
CA ALA A 627 0.62 6.61 -0.90
C ALA A 627 0.80 8.08 -1.32
N ALA A 628 1.74 8.79 -0.70
CA ALA A 628 2.16 10.10 -1.20
C ALA A 628 2.72 10.02 -2.64
N HIS A 629 3.40 8.92 -3.00
CA HIS A 629 3.84 8.65 -4.37
C HIS A 629 2.72 8.13 -5.28
N GLN A 630 1.77 7.36 -4.76
CA GLN A 630 0.60 6.93 -5.52
C GLN A 630 -0.29 8.13 -5.90
N ALA A 631 -0.42 9.13 -5.02
CA ALA A 631 -1.07 10.41 -5.32
C ALA A 631 -0.29 11.27 -6.34
N ILE A 632 1.03 11.11 -6.45
CA ILE A 632 1.86 11.75 -7.49
C ILE A 632 1.61 11.10 -8.87
N LEU A 633 1.28 9.81 -8.93
CA LEU A 633 0.96 9.11 -10.18
C LEU A 633 -0.45 9.45 -10.74
N GLN A 634 -1.40 9.82 -9.89
CA GLN A 634 -2.81 10.02 -10.30
C GLN A 634 -3.16 11.46 -10.71
N GLN A 635 -2.31 12.45 -10.42
CA GLN A 635 -2.60 13.86 -10.75
C GLN A 635 -2.03 14.24 -12.13
N GLY A 636 -2.85 14.07 -13.17
CA GLY A 636 -2.53 14.49 -14.53
C GLY A 636 -2.57 16.01 -14.72
N GLY A 637 -1.55 16.56 -15.39
CA GLY A 637 -1.63 17.91 -15.97
C GLY A 637 -2.46 17.93 -17.26
N PRO A 638 -2.88 19.11 -17.75
CA PRO A 638 -3.69 19.20 -18.96
C PRO A 638 -2.98 18.60 -20.18
N VAL A 639 -3.72 17.80 -20.97
CA VAL A 639 -3.23 17.18 -22.20
C VAL A 639 -3.88 17.86 -23.41
N GLY A 640 -3.09 18.58 -24.21
CA GLY A 640 -3.58 19.28 -25.39
C GLY A 640 -2.55 20.22 -26.01
N PHE A 641 -2.69 20.49 -27.31
CA PHE A 641 -1.87 21.50 -27.99
C PHE A 641 -2.47 22.89 -27.77
N GLN A 642 -1.88 23.68 -26.88
CA GLN A 642 -2.12 25.13 -26.81
C GLN A 642 -1.28 25.85 -27.89
N PRO A 643 -1.77 26.91 -28.54
CA PRO A 643 -0.93 27.77 -29.39
C PRO A 643 0.16 28.48 -28.56
N TYR A 644 1.20 29.00 -29.22
CA TYR A 644 2.21 29.87 -28.60
C TYR A 644 2.85 30.81 -29.63
N HIS A 645 3.30 31.99 -29.19
CA HIS A 645 4.02 32.93 -30.03
C HIS A 645 5.50 32.54 -30.14
N ARG A 646 6.02 32.43 -31.37
CA ARG A 646 7.42 32.08 -31.64
C ARG A 646 8.27 33.35 -31.87
N PRO A 647 9.16 33.72 -30.94
CA PRO A 647 10.00 34.91 -31.08
C PRO A 647 11.09 34.77 -32.14
N ILE A 648 11.62 35.91 -32.59
CA ILE A 648 12.80 36.00 -33.45
C ILE A 648 14.00 35.35 -32.74
N ASN A 649 14.84 34.64 -33.49
CA ASN A 649 15.99 33.86 -32.98
C ASN A 649 15.64 32.76 -31.96
N PHE A 650 14.43 32.20 -32.01
CA PHE A 650 13.96 31.09 -31.17
C PHE A 650 15.00 29.99 -30.81
N PRO A 651 15.72 29.34 -31.75
CA PRO A 651 16.66 28.28 -31.39
C PRO A 651 17.83 28.76 -30.51
N LEU A 652 18.31 29.99 -30.72
CA LEU A 652 19.36 30.58 -29.88
C LEU A 652 18.84 30.87 -28.47
N LYS A 653 17.59 31.37 -28.37
CA LYS A 653 16.92 31.58 -27.06
C LYS A 653 16.74 30.27 -26.30
N ILE A 654 16.39 29.17 -26.98
CA ILE A 654 16.28 27.84 -26.35
C ILE A 654 17.65 27.32 -25.88
N ILE A 655 18.73 27.49 -26.66
CA ILE A 655 20.09 27.15 -26.22
C ILE A 655 20.45 27.96 -24.97
N LEU A 656 20.16 29.27 -24.96
CA LEU A 656 20.47 30.13 -23.83
C LEU A 656 19.61 29.82 -22.59
N LEU A 657 18.35 29.38 -22.77
CA LEU A 657 17.51 28.83 -21.70
C LEU A 657 18.13 27.57 -21.08
N VAL A 658 18.64 26.63 -21.90
CA VAL A 658 19.31 25.43 -21.40
C VAL A 658 20.60 25.79 -20.64
N VAL A 659 21.40 26.73 -21.15
CA VAL A 659 22.60 27.21 -20.44
C VAL A 659 22.22 27.89 -19.11
N PHE A 660 21.18 28.74 -19.10
CA PHE A 660 20.69 29.38 -17.88
C PHE A 660 20.19 28.34 -16.86
N MET A 661 19.43 27.34 -17.32
CA MET A 661 19.00 26.20 -16.51
C MET A 661 20.21 25.46 -15.91
N CYS A 662 21.21 25.09 -16.71
CA CYS A 662 22.44 24.45 -16.24
C CYS A 662 23.18 25.27 -15.18
N VAL A 663 23.32 26.59 -15.37
CA VAL A 663 23.96 27.48 -14.39
C VAL A 663 23.13 27.54 -13.10
N THR A 664 21.80 27.66 -13.19
CA THR A 664 20.93 27.73 -12.00
C THR A 664 20.85 26.41 -11.24
N LEU A 665 20.87 25.26 -11.93
CA LEU A 665 20.97 23.93 -11.31
C LEU A 665 22.33 23.73 -10.61
N PHE A 666 23.43 24.15 -11.24
CA PHE A 666 24.76 24.11 -10.62
C PHE A 666 24.80 24.97 -9.35
N LEU A 667 24.32 26.21 -9.40
CA LEU A 667 24.29 27.11 -8.24
C LEU A 667 23.37 26.60 -7.13
N ALA A 668 22.17 26.09 -7.49
CA ALA A 668 21.25 25.51 -6.53
C ALA A 668 21.86 24.26 -5.85
N SER A 669 22.57 23.41 -6.60
CA SER A 669 23.23 22.25 -6.03
C SER A 669 24.43 22.62 -5.15
N LEU A 670 25.23 23.62 -5.56
CA LEU A 670 26.31 24.16 -4.73
C LEU A 670 25.78 24.66 -3.38
N ILE A 671 24.67 25.40 -3.37
CA ILE A 671 23.99 25.84 -2.14
C ILE A 671 23.45 24.64 -1.36
N CYS A 672 22.82 23.66 -2.02
CA CYS A 672 22.24 22.48 -1.38
C CYS A 672 23.28 21.59 -0.69
N LEU A 673 24.48 21.47 -1.28
CA LEU A 673 25.58 20.71 -0.69
C LEU A 673 26.29 21.49 0.43
N THR A 674 26.49 22.80 0.27
CA THR A 674 27.28 23.60 1.24
C THR A 674 26.46 24.17 2.39
N LEU A 675 25.30 24.79 2.13
CA LEU A 675 24.58 25.60 3.12
C LEU A 675 24.01 24.75 4.27
N PRO A 676 23.33 23.60 4.05
CA PRO A 676 22.87 22.73 5.13
C PRO A 676 24.04 22.21 5.98
N VAL A 677 25.08 21.66 5.36
CA VAL A 677 26.23 21.12 6.10
C VAL A 677 26.95 22.21 6.89
N TYR A 678 27.14 23.41 6.32
CA TYR A 678 27.74 24.55 7.05
C TYR A 678 26.89 24.99 8.24
N ALA A 679 25.58 25.18 8.06
CA ALA A 679 24.65 25.55 9.13
C ALA A 679 24.58 24.46 10.22
N GLY A 680 24.62 23.19 9.81
CA GLY A 680 24.63 22.02 10.68
C GLY A 680 25.90 21.90 11.51
N ARG A 681 27.08 22.02 10.88
CA ARG A 681 28.37 22.04 11.59
C ARG A 681 28.45 23.21 12.56
N TRP A 682 27.97 24.39 12.18
CA TRP A 682 27.88 25.55 13.07
C TRP A 682 26.99 25.24 14.29
N LEU A 683 25.77 24.73 14.08
CA LEU A 683 24.84 24.35 15.15
C LEU A 683 25.43 23.27 16.07
N MET A 684 26.00 22.21 15.50
CA MET A 684 26.62 21.13 16.28
C MET A 684 27.86 21.61 17.04
N SER A 685 28.66 22.51 16.47
CA SER A 685 29.81 23.09 17.18
C SER A 685 29.42 23.94 18.40
N PHE A 686 28.24 24.59 18.35
CA PHE A 686 27.69 25.31 19.48
C PHE A 686 27.22 24.39 20.62
N TRP A 687 26.76 23.17 20.30
CA TRP A 687 26.21 22.23 21.30
C TRP A 687 27.23 21.19 21.81
N MET A 688 28.08 20.64 20.93
CA MET A 688 29.05 19.58 21.23
C MET A 688 30.52 20.03 21.17
N GLY A 689 30.79 21.30 20.90
CA GLY A 689 32.16 21.80 20.76
C GLY A 689 32.87 21.27 19.51
N SER A 690 34.14 20.88 19.64
CA SER A 690 34.96 20.42 18.51
C SER A 690 34.89 18.90 18.26
N ALA A 691 33.82 18.23 18.68
CA ALA A 691 33.62 16.81 18.44
C ALA A 691 33.32 16.55 16.94
N MET A 692 33.87 15.47 16.38
CA MET A 692 33.55 15.03 15.02
C MET A 692 32.21 14.28 15.04
N VAL A 693 31.19 14.89 14.45
CA VAL A 693 29.83 14.33 14.34
C VAL A 693 29.65 13.76 12.94
N HIS A 694 28.85 12.69 12.79
CA HIS A 694 28.49 12.16 11.46
C HIS A 694 27.84 13.26 10.62
N GLU A 695 28.30 13.43 9.39
CA GLU A 695 27.83 14.52 8.53
C GLU A 695 26.39 14.36 8.08
N LEU A 696 25.82 13.15 8.16
CA LEU A 696 24.38 12.95 7.97
C LEU A 696 23.56 13.76 9.00
N TYR A 697 24.00 13.82 10.25
CA TYR A 697 23.33 14.59 11.31
C TYR A 697 23.57 16.09 11.16
N THR A 698 24.76 16.52 10.72
CA THR A 698 25.02 17.94 10.42
C THR A 698 24.16 18.38 9.22
N ALA A 699 24.18 17.65 8.11
CA ALA A 699 23.41 17.95 6.91
C ALA A 699 21.90 18.05 7.20
N ALA A 700 21.32 17.09 7.93
CA ALA A 700 19.90 17.08 8.21
C ALA A 700 19.46 18.16 9.23
N SER A 701 20.23 18.37 10.30
CA SER A 701 19.95 19.45 11.27
C SER A 701 20.09 20.83 10.65
N GLY A 702 21.11 21.04 9.82
CA GLY A 702 21.30 22.28 9.08
C GLY A 702 20.25 22.51 8.00
N LEU A 703 19.81 21.46 7.28
CA LEU A 703 18.67 21.54 6.35
C LEU A 703 17.39 21.98 7.08
N TYR A 704 17.14 21.44 8.28
CA TYR A 704 16.01 21.82 9.12
C TYR A 704 16.11 23.29 9.57
N VAL A 705 17.30 23.77 9.97
CA VAL A 705 17.54 25.19 10.30
C VAL A 705 17.33 26.09 9.08
N CYS A 706 17.85 25.74 7.90
CA CYS A 706 17.62 26.48 6.67
C CYS A 706 16.12 26.55 6.32
N TRP A 707 15.41 25.43 6.38
CA TRP A 707 13.98 25.36 6.10
C TRP A 707 13.15 26.18 7.10
N LEU A 708 13.43 26.07 8.40
CA LEU A 708 12.79 26.90 9.43
C LEU A 708 13.06 28.39 9.21
N SER A 709 14.28 28.77 8.84
CA SER A 709 14.66 30.16 8.58
C SER A 709 13.91 30.73 7.37
N ILE A 710 13.80 29.96 6.28
CA ILE A 710 13.02 30.34 5.09
C ILE A 710 11.53 30.46 5.45
N ARG A 711 10.99 29.51 6.23
CA ARG A 711 9.59 29.54 6.67
C ARG A 711 9.30 30.73 7.58
N ALA A 712 10.17 31.00 8.56
CA ALA A 712 10.08 32.17 9.42
C ALA A 712 10.13 33.47 8.60
N ALA A 713 11.07 33.59 7.66
CA ALA A 713 11.17 34.75 6.77
C ALA A 713 9.91 34.96 5.92
N THR A 714 9.36 33.92 5.29
CA THR A 714 8.13 34.03 4.48
C THR A 714 6.91 34.40 5.32
N VAL A 715 6.79 33.87 6.55
CA VAL A 715 5.73 34.24 7.49
C VAL A 715 5.89 35.70 7.93
N LEU A 716 7.08 36.13 8.34
CA LEU A 716 7.36 37.51 8.75
C LEU A 716 7.09 38.53 7.61
N LEU A 717 7.47 38.19 6.37
CA LEU A 717 7.19 39.02 5.19
C LEU A 717 5.68 39.09 4.88
N SER A 718 4.92 38.02 5.10
CA SER A 718 3.46 38.04 4.90
C SER A 718 2.70 38.81 6.00
N TRP A 719 3.27 38.90 7.21
CA TRP A 719 2.71 39.68 8.31
C TRP A 719 3.09 41.17 8.27
N MET A 720 4.25 41.51 7.70
CA MET A 720 4.75 42.90 7.59
C MET A 720 3.71 43.91 7.04
N PRO A 721 2.92 43.62 5.97
CA PRO A 721 1.91 44.55 5.47
C PRO A 721 0.64 44.65 6.33
N GLN A 722 0.41 43.76 7.30
CA GLN A 722 -0.84 43.69 8.08
C GLN A 722 -0.85 44.62 9.32
N GLY A 723 0.26 45.31 9.60
CA GLY A 723 0.37 46.29 10.69
C GLY A 723 0.76 45.69 12.06
N ARG A 724 1.40 46.52 12.89
CA ARG A 724 2.08 46.09 14.13
C ARG A 724 1.17 45.46 15.18
N THR A 725 -0.10 45.87 15.25
CA THR A 725 -1.08 45.34 16.22
C THR A 725 -1.50 43.91 15.89
N VAL A 726 -1.79 43.62 14.62
CA VAL A 726 -2.11 42.27 14.13
C VAL A 726 -0.92 41.33 14.31
N ILE A 727 0.30 41.82 14.03
CA ILE A 727 1.55 41.09 14.29
C ILE A 727 1.66 40.68 15.77
N MET A 728 1.46 41.61 16.71
CA MET A 728 1.57 41.30 18.14
C MET A 728 0.52 40.29 18.61
N LEU A 729 -0.71 40.38 18.10
CA LEU A 729 -1.78 39.42 18.41
C LEU A 729 -1.47 38.02 17.85
N LYS A 730 -1.00 37.92 16.60
CA LYS A 730 -0.58 36.64 16.00
C LYS A 730 0.66 36.06 16.69
N VAL A 731 1.63 36.89 17.08
CA VAL A 731 2.77 36.44 17.90
C VAL A 731 2.28 35.89 19.24
N HIS A 732 1.32 36.53 19.91
CA HIS A 732 0.78 36.01 21.17
C HIS A 732 0.10 34.64 21.00
N GLU A 733 -0.83 34.50 20.05
CA GLU A 733 -1.45 33.22 19.70
C GLU A 733 -0.42 32.12 19.40
N TRP A 734 0.58 32.43 18.56
CA TRP A 734 1.63 31.49 18.19
C TRP A 734 2.53 31.13 19.36
N THR A 735 2.88 32.07 20.25
CA THR A 735 3.68 31.75 21.45
C THR A 735 2.95 30.81 22.40
N LEU A 736 1.63 30.96 22.57
CA LEU A 736 0.82 30.04 23.37
C LEU A 736 0.69 28.65 22.72
N MET A 737 0.48 28.60 21.40
CA MET A 737 0.48 27.36 20.63
C MET A 737 1.84 26.64 20.72
N ILE A 738 2.95 27.37 20.53
CA ILE A 738 4.32 26.85 20.65
C ILE A 738 4.59 26.33 22.07
N LEU A 739 4.14 27.04 23.12
CA LEU A 739 4.30 26.59 24.49
C LEU A 739 3.53 25.28 24.75
N LYS A 740 2.27 25.19 24.29
CA LYS A 740 1.46 23.97 24.38
C LYS A 740 2.11 22.81 23.62
N THR A 741 2.56 23.01 22.39
CA THR A 741 3.21 21.96 21.59
C THR A 741 4.55 21.52 22.18
N ILE A 742 5.35 22.42 22.76
CA ILE A 742 6.58 22.07 23.47
C ILE A 742 6.30 21.18 24.68
N VAL A 743 5.26 21.48 25.47
CA VAL A 743 4.90 20.64 26.63
C VAL A 743 4.43 19.25 26.16
N VAL A 744 3.56 19.19 25.15
CA VAL A 744 3.10 17.91 24.57
C VAL A 744 4.26 17.11 23.98
N ALA A 745 5.16 17.75 23.22
CA ALA A 745 6.32 17.10 22.63
C ALA A 745 7.32 16.61 23.69
N MET A 746 7.56 17.38 24.75
CA MET A 746 8.45 16.95 25.84
C MET A 746 7.89 15.70 26.54
N LEU A 747 6.58 15.61 26.74
CA LEU A 747 5.95 14.42 27.32
C LEU A 747 5.89 13.22 26.36
N LEU A 748 5.33 13.41 25.16
CA LEU A 748 5.04 12.32 24.21
C LEU A 748 6.24 11.89 23.35
N ALA A 749 7.15 12.81 23.02
CA ALA A 749 8.33 12.53 22.19
C ALA A 749 9.64 12.57 22.99
N GLY A 750 9.65 13.09 24.23
CA GLY A 750 10.79 13.05 25.14
C GLY A 750 10.66 11.96 26.20
N VAL A 751 9.79 12.19 27.19
CA VAL A 751 9.67 11.37 28.41
C VAL A 751 9.20 9.95 28.10
N ILE A 752 8.07 9.78 27.38
CA ILE A 752 7.53 8.44 27.09
C ILE A 752 8.54 7.57 26.32
N PRO A 753 9.15 8.04 25.22
CA PRO A 753 10.22 7.29 24.53
C PRO A 753 11.40 6.96 25.43
N LEU A 754 11.94 7.92 26.19
CA LEU A 754 13.09 7.66 27.07
C LEU A 754 12.80 6.56 28.09
N LEU A 755 11.62 6.57 28.72
CA LEU A 755 11.21 5.53 29.68
C LEU A 755 10.99 4.18 28.99
N LEU A 756 10.36 4.16 27.81
CA LEU A 756 10.08 2.95 27.05
C LEU A 756 11.37 2.27 26.55
N GLY A 757 12.33 3.07 26.06
CA GLY A 757 13.62 2.58 25.60
C GLY A 757 14.51 2.07 26.74
N LEU A 758 14.55 2.79 27.87
CA LEU A 758 15.24 2.33 29.08
C LEU A 758 14.64 1.01 29.60
N LEU A 759 13.32 0.85 29.55
CA LEU A 759 12.65 -0.41 29.91
C LEU A 759 13.06 -1.54 28.95
N PHE A 760 13.08 -1.30 27.65
CA PHE A 760 13.51 -2.28 26.66
C PHE A 760 14.98 -2.69 26.83
N GLU A 761 15.87 -1.72 27.08
CA GLU A 761 17.29 -1.99 27.36
C GLU A 761 17.43 -2.88 28.61
N LEU A 762 16.72 -2.58 29.69
CA LEU A 762 16.74 -3.38 30.94
C LEU A 762 16.12 -4.78 30.80
N VAL A 763 15.09 -4.94 29.98
CA VAL A 763 14.33 -6.20 29.84
C VAL A 763 14.95 -7.14 28.80
N ILE A 764 15.48 -6.62 27.69
CA ILE A 764 15.91 -7.45 26.54
C ILE A 764 17.41 -7.29 26.25
N VAL A 765 17.89 -6.06 26.03
CA VAL A 765 19.26 -5.86 25.52
C VAL A 765 20.31 -6.15 26.59
N ALA A 766 20.19 -5.54 27.77
CA ALA A 766 21.18 -5.65 28.83
C ALA A 766 21.37 -7.09 29.36
N PRO A 767 20.34 -7.95 29.47
CA PRO A 767 20.50 -9.38 29.80
C PRO A 767 21.09 -10.24 28.68
N LEU A 768 20.94 -9.86 27.40
CA LEU A 768 21.45 -10.61 26.25
C LEU A 768 22.87 -10.17 25.84
N ARG A 769 23.18 -8.88 25.96
CA ARG A 769 24.41 -8.25 25.45
C ARG A 769 25.56 -8.26 26.46
N VAL A 770 25.26 -8.08 27.75
CA VAL A 770 26.29 -7.82 28.78
C VAL A 770 26.42 -9.03 29.71
N PRO A 771 27.61 -9.66 29.83
CA PRO A 771 27.82 -10.76 30.76
C PRO A 771 27.68 -10.29 32.22
N LEU A 772 27.41 -11.22 33.14
CA LEU A 772 27.15 -10.92 34.55
C LEU A 772 28.34 -10.23 35.26
N ASP A 773 29.56 -10.48 34.77
CA ASP A 773 30.81 -9.96 35.32
C ASP A 773 31.05 -8.47 34.97
N GLN A 774 30.19 -7.89 34.10
CA GLN A 774 30.31 -6.52 33.60
C GLN A 774 29.06 -5.69 33.92
N THR A 775 29.27 -4.40 34.20
CA THR A 775 28.18 -3.44 34.38
C THR A 775 27.66 -2.93 33.03
N PRO A 776 26.35 -2.70 32.88
CA PRO A 776 25.80 -2.09 31.67
C PRO A 776 26.10 -0.58 31.69
N LEU A 777 26.42 -0.01 30.53
CA LEU A 777 26.51 1.43 30.33
C LEU A 777 25.26 1.91 29.60
N PHE A 778 24.45 2.72 30.27
CA PHE A 778 23.25 3.33 29.71
C PHE A 778 23.60 4.68 29.08
N TYR A 779 23.08 4.91 27.88
CA TYR A 779 23.28 6.15 27.12
C TYR A 779 21.90 6.76 26.85
N PRO A 780 21.45 7.77 27.63
CA PRO A 780 20.07 8.23 27.58
C PRO A 780 19.56 8.66 26.20
N TRP A 781 20.46 9.10 25.30
CA TRP A 781 20.10 9.43 23.92
C TRP A 781 19.89 8.20 23.02
N GLN A 782 20.61 7.09 23.28
CA GLN A 782 20.42 5.81 22.60
C GLN A 782 19.12 5.16 23.08
N ASP A 783 18.91 5.16 24.40
CA ASP A 783 17.68 4.67 25.04
C ASP A 783 16.47 5.45 24.50
N TRP A 784 16.55 6.78 24.43
CA TRP A 784 15.53 7.63 23.82
C TRP A 784 15.26 7.27 22.34
N ALA A 785 16.29 7.14 21.50
CA ALA A 785 16.12 6.84 20.07
C ALA A 785 15.47 5.46 19.86
N LEU A 786 15.91 4.46 20.62
CA LEU A 786 15.32 3.12 20.64
C LEU A 786 13.86 3.16 21.12
N GLY A 787 13.57 3.99 22.12
CA GLY A 787 12.23 4.25 22.63
C GLY A 787 11.28 4.92 21.63
N VAL A 788 11.78 5.83 20.78
CA VAL A 788 10.97 6.46 19.72
C VAL A 788 10.52 5.42 18.68
N LEU A 789 11.43 4.51 18.30
CA LEU A 789 11.12 3.39 17.41
C LEU A 789 10.06 2.46 18.02
N HIS A 790 10.20 2.09 19.29
CA HIS A 790 9.20 1.27 19.99
C HIS A 790 7.86 1.99 20.16
N ALA A 791 7.84 3.28 20.47
CA ALA A 791 6.62 4.08 20.58
C ALA A 791 5.87 4.12 19.23
N LYS A 792 6.59 4.22 18.11
CA LYS A 792 6.00 4.16 16.75
C LYS A 792 5.38 2.78 16.45
N ILE A 793 6.06 1.69 16.82
CA ILE A 793 5.54 0.32 16.65
C ILE A 793 4.28 0.12 17.52
N ILE A 794 4.32 0.52 18.79
CA ILE A 794 3.18 0.42 19.70
C ILE A 794 2.00 1.26 19.19
N ALA A 795 2.22 2.48 18.70
CA ALA A 795 1.17 3.32 18.11
C ALA A 795 0.56 2.66 16.86
N ALA A 796 1.37 2.08 15.97
CA ALA A 796 0.85 1.38 14.79
C ALA A 796 -0.01 0.16 15.18
N ILE A 797 0.47 -0.69 16.09
CA ILE A 797 -0.30 -1.84 16.60
C ILE A 797 -1.57 -1.38 17.32
N THR A 798 -1.51 -0.28 18.07
CA THR A 798 -2.65 0.31 18.78
C THR A 798 -3.75 0.77 17.81
N LEU A 799 -3.38 1.37 16.67
CA LEU A 799 -4.31 1.85 15.65
C LEU A 799 -4.87 0.70 14.79
N MET A 800 -4.06 -0.31 14.47
CA MET A 800 -4.50 -1.53 13.78
C MET A 800 -5.34 -2.46 14.66
N GLY A 801 -5.24 -2.32 15.99
CA GLY A 801 -5.96 -3.14 16.95
C GLY A 801 -7.46 -2.83 17.10
N PRO A 802 -8.16 -3.61 17.95
CA PRO A 802 -9.58 -3.42 18.24
C PRO A 802 -9.85 -2.07 18.91
N GLN A 803 -11.11 -1.65 18.96
CA GLN A 803 -11.48 -0.41 19.64
C GLN A 803 -11.25 -0.53 21.15
N TRP A 804 -10.31 0.28 21.66
CA TRP A 804 -9.90 0.33 23.05
C TRP A 804 -9.43 1.74 23.41
N TRP A 805 -9.48 2.07 24.70
CA TRP A 805 -9.31 3.45 25.19
C TRP A 805 -8.10 4.20 24.63
N LEU A 806 -6.97 3.51 24.40
CA LEU A 806 -5.74 4.14 23.90
C LEU A 806 -5.86 4.55 22.43
N LYS A 807 -6.50 3.73 21.60
CA LYS A 807 -6.79 4.03 20.18
C LYS A 807 -7.68 5.24 20.07
N THR A 808 -8.84 5.23 20.75
CA THR A 808 -9.81 6.33 20.77
C THR A 808 -9.17 7.66 21.22
N VAL A 809 -8.34 7.64 22.27
CA VAL A 809 -7.63 8.83 22.75
C VAL A 809 -6.59 9.35 21.73
N ILE A 810 -5.86 8.47 21.04
CA ILE A 810 -4.90 8.87 20.00
C ILE A 810 -5.63 9.44 18.78
N GLU A 811 -6.71 8.80 18.34
CA GLU A 811 -7.54 9.25 17.21
C GLU A 811 -8.18 10.62 17.49
N GLN A 812 -8.69 10.85 18.70
CA GLN A 812 -9.24 12.14 19.10
C GLN A 812 -8.17 13.25 19.17
N VAL A 813 -6.97 12.94 19.67
CA VAL A 813 -5.83 13.89 19.64
C VAL A 813 -5.40 14.21 18.22
N TYR A 814 -5.45 13.22 17.31
CA TYR A 814 -5.16 13.42 15.91
C TYR A 814 -6.22 14.31 15.22
N ALA A 815 -7.51 14.03 15.44
CA ALA A 815 -8.64 14.76 14.87
C ALA A 815 -8.66 16.25 15.26
N ASN A 816 -8.36 16.57 16.53
CA ASN A 816 -8.27 17.95 17.02
C ASN A 816 -7.13 18.76 16.38
N GLY A 817 -6.06 18.09 15.95
CA GLY A 817 -4.92 18.69 15.25
C GLY A 817 -4.08 19.66 16.09
N ILE A 818 -2.98 20.13 15.49
CA ILE A 818 -1.94 20.93 16.19
C ILE A 818 -2.43 22.34 16.59
N ARG A 819 -3.44 22.89 15.93
CA ARG A 819 -3.96 24.24 16.22
C ARG A 819 -4.86 24.27 17.47
N ASN A 820 -5.68 23.23 17.66
CA ASN A 820 -6.68 23.16 18.73
C ASN A 820 -6.27 22.16 19.82
N ILE A 821 -5.01 22.21 20.24
CA ILE A 821 -4.48 21.31 21.28
C ILE A 821 -5.15 21.60 22.64
N ASP A 822 -5.95 20.64 23.11
CA ASP A 822 -6.30 20.49 24.51
C ASP A 822 -5.17 19.76 25.26
N LEU A 823 -4.33 20.57 25.91
CA LEU A 823 -3.24 20.10 26.75
C LEU A 823 -3.74 19.29 27.96
N TYR A 824 -4.90 19.64 28.53
CA TYR A 824 -5.43 18.97 29.72
C TYR A 824 -5.95 17.58 29.38
N PHE A 825 -6.66 17.43 28.26
CA PHE A 825 -7.06 16.12 27.73
C PHE A 825 -5.82 15.23 27.48
N ILE A 826 -4.83 15.71 26.71
CA ILE A 826 -3.62 14.94 26.39
C ILE A 826 -2.87 14.53 27.66
N VAL A 827 -2.65 15.45 28.60
CA VAL A 827 -1.90 15.14 29.83
C VAL A 827 -2.66 14.14 30.69
N ARG A 828 -3.98 14.31 30.89
CA ARG A 828 -4.77 13.49 31.82
C ARG A 828 -5.21 12.14 31.24
N ARG A 829 -5.53 12.06 29.95
CA ARG A 829 -6.03 10.85 29.29
C ARG A 829 -4.93 10.03 28.61
N LEU A 830 -3.88 10.66 28.06
CA LEU A 830 -2.82 9.96 27.33
C LEU A 830 -1.51 9.90 28.12
N ALA A 831 -0.88 11.05 28.40
CA ALA A 831 0.50 11.09 28.86
C ALA A 831 0.67 10.57 30.28
N ALA A 832 -0.12 11.06 31.26
CA ALA A 832 0.04 10.67 32.65
C ALA A 832 -0.22 9.18 32.92
N PRO A 833 -1.27 8.53 32.37
CA PRO A 833 -1.46 7.08 32.53
C PRO A 833 -0.28 6.26 31.99
N VAL A 834 0.20 6.56 30.78
CA VAL A 834 1.32 5.85 30.16
C VAL A 834 2.63 6.07 30.92
N ILE A 835 2.94 7.31 31.30
CA ILE A 835 4.13 7.63 32.10
C ILE A 835 4.08 6.93 33.47
N CYS A 836 2.92 6.91 34.15
CA CYS A 836 2.76 6.20 35.42
C CYS A 836 3.01 4.69 35.27
N VAL A 837 2.46 4.03 34.25
CA VAL A 837 2.70 2.59 34.00
C VAL A 837 4.17 2.32 33.72
N LEU A 838 4.82 3.11 32.85
CA LEU A 838 6.24 2.97 32.54
C LEU A 838 7.12 3.19 33.78
N LEU A 839 6.89 4.25 34.56
CA LEU A 839 7.62 4.52 35.80
C LEU A 839 7.41 3.40 36.84
N LEU A 840 6.20 2.86 36.99
CA LEU A 840 5.96 1.72 37.87
C LEU A 840 6.73 0.47 37.40
N SER A 841 6.75 0.19 36.10
CA SER A 841 7.48 -0.94 35.53
C SER A 841 9.00 -0.84 35.68
N LEU A 842 9.55 0.38 35.75
CA LEU A 842 10.96 0.65 35.99
C LEU A 842 11.32 0.64 37.49
N CYS A 843 10.53 1.32 38.32
CA CYS A 843 10.82 1.51 39.74
C CYS A 843 10.54 0.27 40.59
N LEU A 844 9.53 -0.55 40.27
CA LEU A 844 9.16 -1.71 41.07
C LEU A 844 10.25 -2.80 41.07
N PRO A 845 10.81 -3.24 39.93
CA PRO A 845 11.94 -4.18 39.93
C PRO A 845 13.19 -3.61 40.62
N TYR A 846 13.50 -2.33 40.40
CA TYR A 846 14.64 -1.65 41.02
C TYR A 846 14.55 -1.63 42.55
N THR A 847 13.40 -1.25 43.09
CA THR A 847 13.17 -1.19 44.56
C THR A 847 13.17 -2.58 45.20
N ILE A 848 12.67 -3.61 44.53
CA ILE A 848 12.78 -5.00 44.99
C ILE A 848 14.26 -5.44 45.01
N SER A 849 14.99 -5.23 43.91
CA SER A 849 16.39 -5.66 43.78
C SER A 849 17.33 -4.94 44.76
N LYS A 850 17.31 -3.61 44.81
CA LYS A 850 18.22 -2.82 45.67
C LYS A 850 17.73 -2.65 47.10
N GLY A 851 16.44 -2.83 47.38
CA GLY A 851 15.86 -2.68 48.71
C GLY A 851 15.68 -4.00 49.45
N ILE A 852 14.98 -4.96 48.85
CA ILE A 852 14.57 -6.20 49.52
C ILE A 852 15.70 -7.24 49.50
N THR A 853 16.38 -7.43 48.37
CA THR A 853 17.45 -8.45 48.25
C THR A 853 18.61 -8.29 49.26
N PRO A 854 19.16 -7.09 49.54
CA PRO A 854 20.20 -6.96 50.56
C PRO A 854 19.66 -7.12 51.99
N LEU A 855 18.39 -6.79 52.25
CA LEU A 855 17.76 -7.01 53.55
C LEU A 855 17.65 -8.51 53.91
N LEU A 856 17.62 -9.38 52.89
CA LEU A 856 17.62 -10.83 53.02
C LEU A 856 19.03 -11.45 53.21
N GLY A 857 20.09 -10.64 53.27
CA GLY A 857 21.46 -11.12 53.53
C GLY A 857 22.10 -11.92 52.38
N VAL A 858 21.62 -11.73 51.16
CA VAL A 858 22.04 -12.47 49.96
C VAL A 858 23.45 -12.05 49.49
N GLN A 859 24.27 -12.99 49.01
CA GLN A 859 25.61 -12.73 48.48
C GLN A 859 25.61 -11.75 47.27
N PRO A 860 26.66 -10.92 47.08
CA PRO A 860 26.69 -9.87 46.06
C PRO A 860 26.50 -10.39 44.63
N ASP A 861 27.09 -11.53 44.29
CA ASP A 861 26.98 -12.12 42.94
C ASP A 861 25.51 -12.50 42.61
N MET A 862 24.79 -13.00 43.62
CA MET A 862 23.38 -13.32 43.52
C MET A 862 22.50 -12.06 43.48
N GLN A 863 22.91 -10.96 44.12
CA GLN A 863 22.22 -9.66 43.97
C GLN A 863 22.32 -9.16 42.53
N THR A 864 23.50 -9.24 41.90
CA THR A 864 23.71 -8.91 40.49
C THR A 864 22.86 -9.80 39.57
N LEU A 865 22.78 -11.10 39.85
CA LEU A 865 21.92 -12.02 39.10
C LEU A 865 20.42 -11.66 39.19
N VAL A 866 19.95 -11.29 40.38
CA VAL A 866 18.57 -10.82 40.61
C VAL A 866 18.31 -9.53 39.85
N GLU A 867 19.20 -8.55 39.93
CA GLU A 867 19.11 -7.26 39.23
C GLU A 867 18.96 -7.43 37.71
N ARG A 868 19.69 -8.37 37.11
CA ARG A 868 19.61 -8.66 35.66
C ARG A 868 18.35 -9.44 35.25
N ARG A 869 17.78 -10.28 36.12
CA ARG A 869 16.66 -11.17 35.77
C ARG A 869 15.28 -10.68 36.20
N ILE A 870 15.20 -9.76 37.16
CA ILE A 870 13.92 -9.29 37.70
C ILE A 870 13.06 -8.55 36.68
N TYR A 871 13.67 -7.80 35.76
CA TYR A 871 12.96 -7.11 34.67
C TYR A 871 12.33 -8.08 33.65
N PRO A 872 13.08 -9.03 33.04
CA PRO A 872 12.49 -10.11 32.23
C PRO A 872 11.41 -10.91 32.97
N PHE A 873 11.65 -11.25 34.25
CA PHE A 873 10.72 -12.02 35.06
C PHE A 873 9.39 -11.28 35.29
N LEU A 874 9.45 -9.98 35.63
CA LEU A 874 8.24 -9.19 35.82
C LEU A 874 7.45 -9.01 34.51
N LEU A 875 8.13 -8.82 33.37
CA LEU A 875 7.45 -8.82 32.06
C LEU A 875 6.76 -10.17 31.81
N MET A 876 7.44 -11.29 32.07
CA MET A 876 6.85 -12.63 31.91
C MET A 876 5.63 -12.84 32.80
N VAL A 877 5.65 -12.36 34.05
CA VAL A 877 4.48 -12.38 34.96
C VAL A 877 3.34 -11.50 34.42
N VAL A 878 3.62 -10.29 33.92
CA VAL A 878 2.60 -9.41 33.33
C VAL A 878 1.97 -10.06 32.08
N ILE A 879 2.78 -10.67 31.21
CA ILE A 879 2.29 -11.43 30.05
C ILE A 879 1.44 -12.62 30.49
N LEU A 880 1.85 -13.39 31.50
CA LEU A 880 1.06 -14.48 32.05
C LEU A 880 -0.28 -14.00 32.64
N LEU A 881 -0.30 -12.87 33.36
CA LEU A 881 -1.54 -12.28 33.88
C LEU A 881 -2.46 -11.77 32.75
N ALA A 882 -1.89 -11.18 31.70
CA ALA A 882 -2.64 -10.79 30.51
C ALA A 882 -3.26 -12.01 29.82
N ILE A 883 -2.47 -13.07 29.59
CA ILE A 883 -2.96 -14.35 29.07
C ILE A 883 -4.04 -14.93 29.97
N LEU A 884 -3.87 -14.98 31.29
CA LEU A 884 -4.88 -15.47 32.22
C LEU A 884 -6.17 -14.65 32.15
N SER A 885 -6.08 -13.31 32.06
CA SER A 885 -7.26 -12.44 31.91
C SER A 885 -7.99 -12.66 30.59
N PHE A 886 -7.25 -12.90 29.51
CA PHE A 886 -7.79 -13.28 28.21
C PHE A 886 -8.46 -14.66 28.27
N GLN A 887 -7.81 -15.66 28.87
CA GLN A 887 -8.38 -17.00 29.06
C GLN A 887 -9.64 -16.99 29.93
N ILE A 888 -9.72 -16.12 30.95
CA ILE A 888 -10.96 -15.91 31.73
C ILE A 888 -12.06 -15.32 30.85
N ARG A 889 -11.74 -14.35 29.98
CA ARG A 889 -12.71 -13.77 29.02
C ARG A 889 -13.18 -14.81 27.99
N GLN A 890 -12.27 -15.63 27.45
CA GLN A 890 -12.62 -16.73 26.55
C GLN A 890 -13.47 -17.80 27.25
N PHE A 891 -13.14 -18.15 28.50
CA PHE A 891 -13.96 -19.06 29.29
C PHE A 891 -15.35 -18.50 29.60
N LYS A 892 -15.49 -17.18 29.80
CA LYS A 892 -16.81 -16.54 29.93
C LYS A 892 -17.62 -16.67 28.63
N ARG A 893 -17.01 -16.37 27.48
CA ARG A 893 -17.64 -16.56 26.16
C ARG A 893 -18.05 -18.02 25.93
N LEU A 894 -17.17 -18.98 26.19
CA LEU A 894 -17.47 -20.42 26.09
C LEU A 894 -18.59 -20.85 27.05
N TYR A 895 -18.64 -20.33 28.28
CA TYR A 895 -19.72 -20.59 29.22
C TYR A 895 -21.06 -20.04 28.71
N GLU A 896 -21.05 -18.84 28.12
CA GLU A 896 -22.24 -18.21 27.52
C GLU A 896 -22.69 -18.97 26.25
N HIS A 897 -21.76 -19.43 25.41
CA HIS A 897 -22.02 -20.29 24.25
C HIS A 897 -22.66 -21.63 24.67
N ILE A 898 -22.04 -22.40 25.59
CA ILE A 898 -22.60 -23.69 26.08
C ILE A 898 -23.99 -23.49 26.73
N LYS A 899 -24.18 -22.35 27.43
CA LYS A 899 -25.48 -21.99 28.00
C LYS A 899 -26.52 -21.72 26.91
N ASN A 900 -26.13 -21.03 25.84
CA ASN A 900 -27.01 -20.74 24.71
C ASN A 900 -27.34 -22.04 23.96
N ASP A 901 -26.35 -22.75 23.43
CA ASP A 901 -26.49 -24.01 22.70
C ASP A 901 -27.44 -25.03 23.39
N LYS A 902 -27.25 -25.26 24.70
CA LYS A 902 -28.04 -26.27 25.42
C LYS A 902 -29.41 -25.80 25.94
N TYR A 903 -29.61 -24.49 26.16
CA TYR A 903 -30.80 -23.99 26.87
C TYR A 903 -31.56 -22.86 26.16
N LEU A 904 -31.05 -22.29 25.06
CA LEU A 904 -31.73 -21.27 24.27
C LEU A 904 -32.85 -21.93 23.44
N VAL A 905 -34.10 -21.69 23.82
CA VAL A 905 -35.28 -22.20 23.09
C VAL A 905 -35.63 -21.27 21.91
N GLY A 906 -35.17 -20.04 21.97
CA GLY A 906 -35.30 -19.04 20.91
C GLY A 906 -34.98 -17.65 21.44
N GLN A 907 -35.05 -16.65 20.56
CA GLN A 907 -34.87 -15.25 20.93
C GLN A 907 -36.21 -14.52 20.87
N ARG A 908 -36.42 -13.51 21.74
CA ARG A 908 -37.59 -12.64 21.75
C ARG A 908 -37.22 -11.25 21.28
N LEU A 909 -37.99 -10.71 20.35
CA LEU A 909 -37.85 -9.32 19.92
C LEU A 909 -38.13 -8.37 21.10
N VAL A 910 -37.26 -7.39 21.33
CA VAL A 910 -37.42 -6.39 22.39
C VAL A 910 -38.06 -5.13 21.80
N ASN A 911 -38.96 -4.50 22.57
CA ASN A 911 -39.49 -3.19 22.20
C ASN A 911 -38.45 -2.10 22.49
N TYR A 912 -38.33 -1.13 21.59
CA TYR A 912 -37.55 0.08 21.81
C TYR A 912 -38.12 0.87 22.99
N GLU A 913 -37.42 0.78 24.13
CA GLU A 913 -37.66 1.65 25.28
C GLU A 913 -36.93 2.98 25.07
N ARG A 914 -37.70 4.06 24.91
CA ARG A 914 -37.14 5.41 24.91
C ARG A 914 -36.56 5.66 26.30
N LYS A 915 -35.23 5.81 26.44
CA LYS A 915 -34.54 6.21 27.68
C LYS A 915 -35.11 7.54 28.20
N THR A 916 -36.19 7.51 28.97
CA THR A 916 -36.72 8.68 29.68
C THR A 916 -35.87 8.91 30.92
N GLY A 917 -35.01 9.93 30.88
CA GLY A 917 -34.17 10.31 32.00
C GLY A 917 -34.98 10.56 33.28
N ARG A 918 -34.52 9.96 34.38
CA ARG A 918 -35.07 10.01 35.75
C ARG A 918 -36.47 9.40 35.96
N SER A 919 -36.47 8.15 36.41
CA SER A 919 -37.56 7.62 37.23
C SER A 919 -37.55 8.24 38.63
N THR A 920 -38.60 9.01 38.95
CA THR A 920 -38.91 9.38 40.33
C THR A 920 -39.33 8.13 41.09
N SER A 921 -38.74 7.89 42.26
CA SER A 921 -39.05 6.71 43.09
C SER A 921 -40.50 6.74 43.59
N THR A 922 -41.33 5.83 43.10
CA THR A 922 -42.65 5.53 43.71
C THR A 922 -42.69 4.07 44.12
N SER A 923 -42.62 3.82 45.42
CA SER A 923 -42.65 2.49 46.02
C SER A 923 -44.06 1.89 46.00
N SER A 924 -44.28 0.80 45.25
CA SER A 924 -45.47 -0.03 45.36
C SER A 924 -45.18 -1.27 46.22
N TYR A 925 -45.56 -1.20 47.50
CA TYR A 925 -45.57 -2.37 48.39
C TYR A 925 -46.60 -3.40 47.92
N SER A 926 -46.21 -4.67 47.89
CA SER A 926 -47.15 -5.78 47.75
C SER A 926 -47.73 -6.18 49.11
N THR A 927 -49.05 -6.09 49.26
CA THR A 927 -49.79 -6.76 50.35
C THR A 927 -51.02 -7.46 49.80
N SER A 928 -50.89 -8.79 49.64
CA SER A 928 -51.93 -9.81 49.79
C SER A 928 -53.37 -9.53 49.30
N SER A 929 -53.74 -10.19 48.20
CA SER A 929 -54.93 -11.06 48.10
C SER A 929 -54.70 -12.10 47.01
#